data_AF-A0AA87U6W8-F1
#
_entry.id   AF-A0AA87U6W8-F1
#
_cell.length_a   1.000
_cell.length_b   1.000
_cell.length_c   1.000
_cell.angle_alpha   90.00
_cell.angle_beta   90.00
_cell.angle_gamma   90.00
#
_symmetry.space_group_name_H-M   'P 1'
#
loop_
_entity.id
_entity.type
_entity.pdbx_description
1 polymer ?
#
loop_
_entity_poly.entity_id
_entity_poly.type
_entity_poly.pdbx_seq_one_letter_code
_entity_poly.pdbx_strand_id
1 'polypeptide(L)'
;MTWQVVQPFRFFRYASDELIQEWAYTDAIKNSGGSTTTIVSDMESRLNSVGWWNGPSDVAGETRLVRFQQLRHDEAIDFRRPEINFDPRLGWASMLRSEEGTSPAAGTCWNPIDKSYAGCLSDLGQMSGGTSNEYVVPKRHFVELKIEARNGYGWHAYEGACKFSIGGEATAGFGFLPQPLYRGAERWSYASHNCGVPIYLRTKYGSSYPVTVTIDDPTVPALSETIAVKDLLIVGIGDSFASGEGNPDVPAKLDRVNGVSPYIGVSATRANPSYPNLIIPSREKRTDGRIKAGTAAKWLDDQCHRSIYSAQARTAIALAFEGARHHSITFISYACSGAEISDGLFWPQDHRECTVDDSAGQRLHQPQISGVIDALSGGRIQYSPFPMTLDAQDNYFRNDIHRVEILGQRQGIAVLRHDNQTCASWPASSTIDRYPKLRAGKLQRPIDLLLVSIGGNDIGFGPLVSKAVMNSGILPIDLGPFSDRALSIYQHAANVITIGEAETRMQRLAKRFNMLEAAIADRFEMRDPSHVLLTAYPRLTRGETSFCGSGNRGMNVSTFFSIVEHDSPETVTPRTADQIVDELNDNIRGVARHNGWTFADDHVGKFAGHSFCDFGDERGPVGDAIESWDIPHKKRSDGQANWQVFNPSTAFYPYESRKRWVRTFNDAYMLSFYFKGAAINEPAKDEDFGVWQAERSLGGPMHPSAQGHAHIADAMLKKADGILFSQGQPVVGSR
;
A
#
# COMPACT_ATOMS: atom_id res chain seq x y z
N MET A 1 -1.97 11.97 35.74
CA MET A 1 -2.77 12.39 34.57
C MET A 1 -2.13 11.70 33.38
N THR A 2 -2.95 11.15 32.50
CA THR A 2 -2.52 10.57 31.23
C THR A 2 -3.28 11.26 30.11
N TRP A 3 -2.65 11.41 28.96
CA TRP A 3 -3.30 11.93 27.77
C TRP A 3 -2.78 11.24 26.52
N GLN A 4 -3.61 11.23 25.50
CA GLN A 4 -3.25 10.70 24.19
C GLN A 4 -3.99 11.47 23.11
N VAL A 5 -3.42 11.51 21.91
CA VAL A 5 -4.12 12.07 20.75
C VAL A 5 -5.32 11.20 20.40
N VAL A 6 -6.45 11.84 20.12
CA VAL A 6 -7.61 11.19 19.53
C VAL A 6 -7.39 11.12 18.03
N GLN A 7 -7.58 9.93 17.47
CA GLN A 7 -7.35 9.67 16.05
C GLN A 7 -5.89 9.96 15.61
N PRO A 8 -4.86 9.36 16.25
CA PRO A 8 -3.46 9.62 15.92
C PRO A 8 -3.10 9.31 14.47
N PHE A 9 -3.79 8.41 13.76
CA PHE A 9 -3.57 8.15 12.34
C PHE A 9 -4.59 8.90 11.48
N ARG A 10 -4.21 10.10 11.03
CA ARG A 10 -5.15 11.05 10.42
C ARG A 10 -5.67 10.66 9.05
N PHE A 11 -5.05 9.68 8.38
CA PHE A 11 -5.36 9.34 6.98
C PHE A 11 -6.75 8.73 6.81
N PHE A 12 -7.26 8.00 7.82
CA PHE A 12 -8.62 7.49 7.79
C PHE A 12 -9.62 8.61 8.11
N ARG A 13 -10.74 8.61 7.39
CA ARG A 13 -11.81 9.60 7.62
C ARG A 13 -12.71 9.22 8.78
N TYR A 14 -12.90 7.93 8.97
CA TYR A 14 -13.79 7.35 9.97
C TYR A 14 -12.99 6.97 11.22
N ALA A 15 -13.58 7.19 12.38
CA ALA A 15 -12.93 6.85 13.65
C ALA A 15 -12.90 5.32 13.86
N SER A 16 -13.94 4.64 13.39
CA SER A 16 -14.05 3.18 13.42
C SER A 16 -12.90 2.48 12.67
N ASP A 17 -12.44 3.05 11.56
CA ASP A 17 -11.34 2.49 10.76
C ASP A 17 -10.01 2.47 11.51
N GLU A 18 -9.73 3.53 12.27
CA GLU A 18 -8.53 3.58 13.10
C GLU A 18 -8.67 2.70 14.34
N LEU A 19 -9.82 2.72 15.01
CA LEU A 19 -10.06 1.97 16.23
C LEU A 19 -9.84 0.45 16.04
N ILE A 20 -10.18 -0.08 14.86
CA ILE A 20 -9.89 -1.48 14.52
C ILE A 20 -8.38 -1.75 14.47
N GLN A 21 -7.60 -0.82 13.92
CA GLN A 21 -6.14 -0.95 13.90
C GLN A 21 -5.58 -0.91 15.32
N GLU A 22 -6.14 -0.05 16.19
CA GLU A 22 -5.78 0.02 17.60
C GLU A 22 -6.09 -1.30 18.34
N TRP A 23 -7.25 -1.93 18.07
CA TRP A 23 -7.58 -3.24 18.62
C TRP A 23 -6.56 -4.30 18.18
N ALA A 24 -6.22 -4.34 16.89
CA ALA A 24 -5.25 -5.28 16.35
C ALA A 24 -3.85 -5.05 16.96
N TYR A 25 -3.43 -3.80 17.10
CA TYR A 25 -2.15 -3.42 17.73
C TYR A 25 -2.10 -3.86 19.19
N THR A 26 -3.16 -3.57 19.96
CA THR A 26 -3.26 -3.93 21.39
C THR A 26 -3.24 -5.44 21.59
N ASP A 27 -4.00 -6.19 20.78
CA ASP A 27 -4.02 -7.64 20.82
C ASP A 27 -2.66 -8.26 20.42
N ALA A 28 -1.98 -7.67 19.45
CA ALA A 28 -0.67 -8.11 19.01
C ALA A 28 0.40 -7.90 20.10
N ILE A 29 0.47 -6.72 20.72
CA ILE A 29 1.35 -6.45 21.87
C ILE A 29 1.10 -7.43 23.02
N LYS A 30 -0.17 -7.67 23.36
CA LYS A 30 -0.52 -8.57 24.45
C LYS A 30 -0.03 -9.99 24.18
N ASN A 31 -0.17 -10.47 22.94
CA ASN A 31 0.22 -11.83 22.56
C ASN A 31 1.74 -12.00 22.42
N SER A 32 2.47 -10.94 22.08
CA SER A 32 3.93 -10.95 21.97
C SER A 32 4.65 -10.75 23.32
N GLY A 33 3.91 -10.65 24.43
CA GLY A 33 4.47 -10.35 25.76
C GLY A 33 5.07 -8.95 25.85
N GLY A 34 4.60 -8.00 25.05
CA GLY A 34 5.08 -6.62 25.01
C GLY A 34 6.12 -6.32 23.92
N SER A 35 6.48 -7.29 23.08
CA SER A 35 7.43 -7.06 21.97
C SER A 35 6.76 -6.38 20.79
N THR A 36 7.39 -5.35 20.23
CA THR A 36 6.95 -4.66 19.01
C THR A 36 7.70 -5.10 17.74
N THR A 37 8.55 -6.14 17.84
CA THR A 37 9.46 -6.55 16.74
C THR A 37 8.74 -7.04 15.47
N THR A 38 7.56 -7.64 15.63
CA THR A 38 6.72 -8.20 14.56
C THR A 38 5.32 -7.57 14.55
N ILE A 39 5.19 -6.40 15.17
CA ILE A 39 3.88 -5.83 15.48
C ILE A 39 3.01 -5.62 14.25
N VAL A 40 3.59 -5.22 13.13
CA VAL A 40 2.85 -4.94 11.90
C VAL A 40 2.36 -6.23 11.25
N SER A 41 3.21 -7.26 11.19
CA SER A 41 2.81 -8.58 10.67
C SER A 41 1.82 -9.31 11.58
N ASP A 42 1.93 -9.13 12.89
CA ASP A 42 0.98 -9.66 13.86
C ASP A 42 -0.39 -8.96 13.75
N MET A 43 -0.41 -7.63 13.56
CA MET A 43 -1.64 -6.88 13.26
C MET A 43 -2.30 -7.39 11.97
N GLU A 44 -1.53 -7.51 10.89
CA GLU A 44 -2.05 -7.93 9.58
C GLU A 44 -2.68 -9.33 9.64
N SER A 45 -2.05 -10.26 10.37
CA SER A 45 -2.57 -11.62 10.56
C SER A 45 -3.95 -11.64 11.24
N ARG A 46 -4.22 -10.66 12.12
CA ARG A 46 -5.49 -10.52 12.86
C ARG A 46 -6.55 -9.86 12.02
N LEU A 47 -6.21 -8.74 11.42
CA LEU A 47 -7.13 -7.93 10.64
C LEU A 47 -7.72 -8.70 9.45
N ASN A 48 -6.98 -9.67 8.91
CA ASN A 48 -7.44 -10.53 7.82
C ASN A 48 -7.88 -11.94 8.28
N SER A 49 -8.03 -12.17 9.59
CA SER A 49 -8.54 -13.43 10.14
C SER A 49 -10.03 -13.32 10.47
N VAL A 50 -10.86 -14.13 9.83
CA VAL A 50 -12.29 -14.26 10.17
C VAL A 50 -12.47 -14.68 11.64
N GLY A 51 -11.58 -15.53 12.15
CA GLY A 51 -11.59 -15.96 13.54
C GLY A 51 -11.39 -14.81 14.53
N TRP A 52 -10.51 -13.85 14.22
CA TRP A 52 -10.28 -12.68 15.07
C TRP A 52 -11.51 -11.75 15.11
N TRP A 53 -12.16 -11.53 13.97
CA TRP A 53 -13.38 -10.73 13.86
C TRP A 53 -14.58 -11.34 14.61
N ASN A 54 -14.68 -12.68 14.62
CA ASN A 54 -15.69 -13.41 15.39
C ASN A 54 -15.30 -13.60 16.88
N GLY A 55 -14.09 -13.18 17.26
CA GLY A 55 -13.63 -13.14 18.65
C GLY A 55 -14.26 -11.99 19.45
N PRO A 56 -14.07 -11.98 20.78
CA PRO A 56 -14.67 -11.01 21.68
C PRO A 56 -14.16 -9.59 21.43
N SER A 57 -15.07 -8.61 21.52
CA SER A 57 -14.77 -7.17 21.49
C SER A 57 -14.47 -6.60 22.88
N ASP A 58 -14.36 -5.26 22.95
CA ASP A 58 -14.33 -4.47 24.19
C ASP A 58 -15.68 -4.50 24.94
N VAL A 59 -16.78 -4.86 24.26
CA VAL A 59 -18.11 -4.99 24.84
C VAL A 59 -18.41 -6.45 25.15
N ALA A 60 -18.75 -6.71 26.42
CA ALA A 60 -19.03 -8.06 26.91
C ALA A 60 -20.21 -8.70 26.16
N GLY A 61 -19.98 -9.88 25.57
CA GLY A 61 -20.99 -10.62 24.81
C GLY A 61 -21.08 -10.27 23.32
N GLU A 62 -20.31 -9.28 22.84
CA GLU A 62 -20.28 -8.88 21.43
C GLU A 62 -18.97 -9.31 20.76
N THR A 63 -19.06 -9.71 19.48
CA THR A 63 -17.88 -9.94 18.64
C THR A 63 -17.31 -8.63 18.10
N ARG A 64 -16.03 -8.61 17.70
CA ARG A 64 -15.42 -7.42 17.07
C ARG A 64 -16.17 -6.98 15.81
N LEU A 65 -16.70 -7.93 15.03
CA LEU A 65 -17.49 -7.63 13.83
C LEU A 65 -18.80 -6.91 14.18
N VAL A 66 -19.54 -7.40 15.18
CA VAL A 66 -20.78 -6.76 15.65
C VAL A 66 -20.47 -5.37 16.20
N ARG A 67 -19.41 -5.26 17.00
CA ARG A 67 -18.96 -3.98 17.55
C ARG A 67 -18.62 -2.97 16.46
N PHE A 68 -17.89 -3.38 15.42
CA PHE A 68 -17.58 -2.53 14.28
C PHE A 68 -18.82 -2.09 13.52
N GLN A 69 -19.77 -3.00 13.27
CA GLN A 69 -21.03 -2.66 12.61
C GLN A 69 -21.82 -1.62 13.41
N GLN A 70 -21.84 -1.73 14.75
CA GLN A 70 -22.45 -0.72 15.61
C GLN A 70 -21.73 0.63 15.47
N LEU A 71 -20.40 0.66 15.49
CA LEU A 71 -19.63 1.90 15.31
C LEU A 71 -19.91 2.56 13.96
N ARG A 72 -20.01 1.77 12.89
CA ARG A 72 -20.37 2.25 11.55
C ARG A 72 -21.78 2.80 11.49
N HIS A 73 -22.71 2.15 12.18
CA HIS A 73 -24.09 2.61 12.29
C HIS A 73 -24.18 3.95 13.05
N ASP A 74 -23.47 4.06 14.17
CA ASP A 74 -23.37 5.30 14.95
C ASP A 74 -22.77 6.44 14.09
N GLU A 75 -21.69 6.15 13.34
CA GLU A 75 -21.10 7.10 12.41
C GLU A 75 -22.06 7.52 11.28
N ALA A 76 -22.89 6.60 10.79
CA ALA A 76 -23.92 6.90 9.80
C ALA A 76 -24.96 7.88 10.35
N ILE A 77 -25.36 7.73 11.61
CA ILE A 77 -26.32 8.62 12.28
C ILE A 77 -25.68 9.97 12.60
N ASP A 78 -24.53 9.97 13.26
CA ASP A 78 -23.90 11.17 13.80
C ASP A 78 -23.26 12.04 12.73
N PHE A 79 -22.74 11.42 11.66
CA PHE A 79 -21.98 12.10 10.60
C PHE A 79 -22.64 12.03 9.22
N ARG A 80 -23.83 11.43 9.10
CA ARG A 80 -24.53 11.21 7.82
C ARG A 80 -23.65 10.49 6.79
N ARG A 81 -22.89 9.50 7.27
CA ARG A 81 -22.01 8.71 6.43
C ARG A 81 -22.79 7.54 5.80
N PRO A 82 -22.42 7.12 4.59
CA PRO A 82 -22.87 5.85 4.05
C PRO A 82 -22.43 4.68 4.94
N GLU A 83 -23.34 3.74 5.17
CA GLU A 83 -23.08 2.48 5.87
C GLU A 83 -22.74 1.39 4.84
N ILE A 84 -21.80 0.50 5.19
CA ILE A 84 -21.37 -0.59 4.31
C ILE A 84 -21.55 -1.94 4.97
N ASN A 85 -21.89 -2.95 4.16
CA ASN A 85 -21.72 -4.32 4.57
C ASN A 85 -20.24 -4.73 4.43
N PHE A 86 -19.64 -5.14 5.55
CA PHE A 86 -18.25 -5.58 5.61
C PHE A 86 -18.18 -7.10 5.72
N ASP A 87 -17.37 -7.69 4.84
CA ASP A 87 -17.10 -9.11 4.82
C ASP A 87 -15.60 -9.31 5.10
N PRO A 88 -15.23 -9.75 6.32
CA PRO A 88 -13.82 -9.93 6.71
C PRO A 88 -12.99 -10.80 5.75
N ARG A 89 -13.65 -11.69 4.98
CA ARG A 89 -12.98 -12.55 4.00
C ARG A 89 -12.31 -11.77 2.87
N LEU A 90 -12.83 -10.59 2.56
CA LEU A 90 -12.33 -9.72 1.50
C LEU A 90 -11.13 -8.89 1.94
N GLY A 91 -10.69 -9.02 3.20
CA GLY A 91 -9.61 -8.24 3.81
C GLY A 91 -10.12 -6.93 4.42
N TRP A 92 -9.42 -6.47 5.46
CA TRP A 92 -9.84 -5.31 6.23
C TRP A 92 -9.93 -4.02 5.41
N ALA A 93 -9.08 -3.81 4.40
CA ALA A 93 -9.09 -2.58 3.61
C ALA A 93 -10.36 -2.43 2.76
N SER A 94 -11.11 -3.52 2.54
CA SER A 94 -12.40 -3.48 1.85
C SER A 94 -13.47 -2.68 2.59
N MET A 95 -13.23 -2.37 3.87
CA MET A 95 -14.09 -1.50 4.68
C MET A 95 -13.89 -0.01 4.40
N LEU A 96 -12.81 0.39 3.73
CA LEU A 96 -12.49 1.81 3.45
C LEU A 96 -13.37 2.41 2.32
N ARG A 97 -14.43 1.73 1.90
CA ARG A 97 -15.35 2.22 0.86
C ARG A 97 -16.57 2.88 1.50
N SER A 98 -17.21 3.77 0.77
CA SER A 98 -18.49 4.33 1.20
C SER A 98 -19.68 3.45 0.82
N GLU A 99 -19.57 2.66 -0.25
CA GLU A 99 -20.67 1.85 -0.77
C GLU A 99 -20.10 0.57 -1.42
N GLU A 100 -20.97 -0.39 -1.71
CA GLU A 100 -20.53 -1.62 -2.35
C GLU A 100 -20.04 -1.36 -3.79
N GLY A 101 -18.77 -1.68 -4.05
CA GLY A 101 -18.15 -1.55 -5.38
C GLY A 101 -17.55 -0.17 -5.68
N THR A 102 -17.57 0.76 -4.73
CA THR A 102 -16.88 2.07 -4.87
C THR A 102 -15.41 1.98 -4.46
N SER A 103 -14.64 3.04 -4.78
CA SER A 103 -13.22 3.11 -4.44
C SER A 103 -13.01 3.17 -2.92
N PRO A 104 -11.99 2.45 -2.39
CA PRO A 104 -11.56 2.55 -1.00
C PRO A 104 -11.01 3.94 -0.62
N ALA A 105 -10.78 4.83 -1.59
CA ALA A 105 -10.36 6.19 -1.29
C ALA A 105 -11.43 6.99 -0.53
N ALA A 106 -12.71 6.62 -0.65
CA ALA A 106 -13.81 7.27 0.05
C ALA A 106 -13.67 7.23 1.58
N GLY A 107 -13.02 6.20 2.13
CA GLY A 107 -12.69 6.04 3.55
C GLY A 107 -11.45 6.80 4.02
N THR A 108 -10.75 7.48 3.12
CA THR A 108 -9.42 8.05 3.37
C THR A 108 -9.32 9.51 2.96
N CYS A 109 -8.24 10.18 3.33
CA CYS A 109 -7.93 11.54 2.89
C CYS A 109 -7.31 11.63 1.49
N TRP A 110 -7.26 10.54 0.72
CA TRP A 110 -6.81 10.57 -0.67
C TRP A 110 -7.98 10.85 -1.63
N ASN A 111 -7.79 11.79 -2.55
CA ASN A 111 -8.68 12.00 -3.68
C ASN A 111 -8.04 11.41 -4.95
N PRO A 112 -8.55 10.28 -5.48
CA PRO A 112 -7.95 9.57 -6.61
C PRO A 112 -8.23 10.24 -7.96
N ILE A 113 -9.19 11.18 -8.02
CA ILE A 113 -9.51 11.97 -9.21
C ILE A 113 -8.50 13.12 -9.31
N ASP A 114 -8.44 13.97 -8.28
CA ASP A 114 -7.55 15.15 -8.28
C ASP A 114 -6.08 14.83 -7.97
N LYS A 115 -5.78 13.58 -7.58
CA LYS A 115 -4.49 13.11 -7.07
C LYS A 115 -3.95 13.99 -5.93
N SER A 116 -4.84 14.34 -5.01
CA SER A 116 -4.58 15.31 -3.95
C SER A 116 -5.10 14.85 -2.59
N TYR A 117 -4.63 15.53 -1.54
CA TYR A 117 -5.11 15.37 -0.18
C TYR A 117 -5.99 16.53 0.29
N ALA A 118 -6.28 17.47 -0.61
CA ALA A 118 -7.10 18.63 -0.30
C ALA A 118 -8.57 18.23 -0.13
N GLY A 119 -9.26 18.93 0.76
CA GLY A 119 -10.69 18.74 0.97
C GLY A 119 -11.08 17.53 1.80
N CYS A 120 -10.13 16.90 2.50
CA CYS A 120 -10.45 15.80 3.39
C CYS A 120 -11.39 16.25 4.52
N LEU A 121 -12.41 15.42 4.77
CA LEU A 121 -13.36 15.56 5.87
C LEU A 121 -13.27 14.32 6.76
N SER A 122 -12.77 14.49 7.98
CA SER A 122 -12.72 13.45 9.02
C SER A 122 -13.75 13.68 10.12
N ASP A 123 -14.12 12.60 10.80
CA ASP A 123 -15.12 12.61 11.87
C ASP A 123 -14.59 13.30 13.15
N LEU A 124 -13.65 12.66 13.87
CA LEU A 124 -13.13 13.19 15.13
C LEU A 124 -12.06 14.27 14.95
N GLY A 125 -11.27 14.20 13.87
CA GLY A 125 -10.29 15.24 13.54
C GLY A 125 -10.88 16.61 13.16
N GLN A 126 -12.21 16.69 12.92
CA GLN A 126 -12.94 17.90 12.50
C GLN A 126 -12.27 18.71 11.37
N MET A 127 -11.66 18.02 10.41
CA MET A 127 -11.06 18.67 9.25
C MET A 127 -12.15 19.31 8.39
N SER A 128 -12.01 20.60 8.06
CA SER A 128 -12.98 21.29 7.22
C SER A 128 -12.81 20.86 5.76
N GLY A 129 -13.74 20.04 5.27
CA GLY A 129 -13.81 19.68 3.85
C GLY A 129 -13.86 20.92 2.93
N GLY A 130 -13.69 20.72 1.61
CA GLY A 130 -13.66 21.82 0.62
C GLY A 130 -12.32 21.90 -0.13
N THR A 131 -11.78 23.09 -0.37
CA THR A 131 -10.47 23.25 -1.04
C THR A 131 -9.30 23.38 -0.07
N SER A 132 -9.55 23.20 1.25
CA SER A 132 -8.55 23.38 2.28
C SER A 132 -7.54 22.22 2.32
N ASN A 133 -6.28 22.52 2.62
CA ASN A 133 -5.22 21.52 2.80
C ASN A 133 -5.07 21.13 4.30
N GLU A 134 -6.18 21.10 5.05
CA GLU A 134 -6.17 20.86 6.50
C GLU A 134 -5.68 19.45 6.87
N TYR A 135 -5.73 18.50 5.94
CA TYR A 135 -5.09 17.20 6.12
C TYR A 135 -3.58 17.32 6.25
N VAL A 136 -2.91 17.84 5.22
CA VAL A 136 -1.44 17.89 5.21
C VAL A 136 -0.93 18.93 6.21
N VAL A 137 -1.61 20.07 6.33
CA VAL A 137 -1.29 21.15 7.29
C VAL A 137 -2.42 21.27 8.31
N PRO A 138 -2.34 20.52 9.44
CA PRO A 138 -3.37 20.54 10.46
C PRO A 138 -3.60 21.95 11.02
N LYS A 139 -4.86 22.23 11.38
CA LYS A 139 -5.20 23.43 12.16
C LYS A 139 -5.32 23.12 13.65
N ARG A 140 -5.66 21.88 13.98
CA ARG A 140 -6.00 21.44 15.33
C ARG A 140 -5.75 19.95 15.54
N HIS A 141 -5.62 19.57 16.80
CA HIS A 141 -5.69 18.18 17.26
C HIS A 141 -6.66 18.07 18.43
N PHE A 142 -7.17 16.86 18.64
CA PHE A 142 -7.94 16.52 19.83
C PHE A 142 -7.10 15.58 20.67
N VAL A 143 -7.10 15.81 21.97
CA VAL A 143 -6.46 14.91 22.93
C VAL A 143 -7.49 14.51 23.96
N GLU A 144 -7.43 13.24 24.36
CA GLU A 144 -8.19 12.69 25.46
C GLU A 144 -7.34 12.81 26.72
N LEU A 145 -7.92 13.28 27.83
CA LEU A 145 -7.29 13.33 29.14
C LEU A 145 -8.04 12.44 30.12
N LYS A 146 -7.30 11.64 30.90
CA LYS A 146 -7.84 10.80 31.97
C LYS A 146 -7.03 10.97 33.25
N ILE A 147 -7.71 10.82 34.39
CA ILE A 147 -7.07 10.69 35.70
C ILE A 147 -7.13 9.24 36.13
N GLU A 148 -5.98 8.71 36.47
CA GLU A 148 -5.82 7.35 36.97
C GLU A 148 -5.22 7.40 38.36
N ALA A 149 -5.62 6.44 39.19
CA ALA A 149 -5.06 6.18 40.51
C ALA A 149 -4.39 4.81 40.52
N ARG A 150 -3.39 4.63 41.38
CA ARG A 150 -2.70 3.36 41.56
C ARG A 150 -3.12 2.74 42.90
N ASN A 151 -3.55 1.48 42.87
CA ASN A 151 -3.79 0.67 44.07
C ASN A 151 -2.92 -0.61 44.05
N GLY A 152 -3.14 -1.52 45.00
CA GLY A 152 -2.41 -2.79 45.09
C GLY A 152 -2.58 -3.74 43.89
N TYR A 153 -3.53 -3.45 42.99
CA TYR A 153 -3.83 -4.22 41.78
C TYR A 153 -3.40 -3.52 40.48
N GLY A 154 -2.83 -2.30 40.56
CA GLY A 154 -2.36 -1.54 39.40
C GLY A 154 -3.03 -0.18 39.23
N TRP A 155 -2.89 0.38 38.03
CA TRP A 155 -3.55 1.63 37.63
C TRP A 155 -5.01 1.37 37.28
N HIS A 156 -5.91 2.27 37.71
CA HIS A 156 -7.33 2.24 37.42
C HIS A 156 -7.86 3.67 37.29
N ALA A 157 -9.00 3.83 36.62
CA ALA A 157 -9.65 5.13 36.46
C ALA A 157 -10.00 5.75 37.83
N TYR A 158 -9.70 7.03 38.03
CA TYR A 158 -9.94 7.72 39.29
C TYR A 158 -11.38 8.22 39.39
N GLU A 159 -12.21 7.56 40.21
CA GLU A 159 -13.65 7.83 40.29
C GLU A 159 -14.04 9.10 41.07
N GLY A 160 -13.07 9.80 41.68
CA GLY A 160 -13.32 11.01 42.47
C GLY A 160 -13.53 12.27 41.63
N ALA A 161 -14.02 13.32 42.29
CA ALA A 161 -14.23 14.62 41.68
C ALA A 161 -12.90 15.37 41.46
N CYS A 162 -12.82 16.14 40.38
CA CYS A 162 -11.67 16.99 40.12
C CYS A 162 -12.02 18.16 39.17
N LYS A 163 -11.10 19.12 39.10
CA LYS A 163 -11.21 20.30 38.24
C LYS A 163 -9.97 20.46 37.37
N PHE A 164 -10.16 20.40 36.06
CA PHE A 164 -9.16 20.70 35.05
C PHE A 164 -9.15 22.21 34.77
N SER A 165 -7.97 22.79 34.59
CA SER A 165 -7.78 24.20 34.23
C SER A 165 -6.61 24.35 33.27
N ILE A 166 -6.77 25.18 32.24
CA ILE A 166 -5.69 25.55 31.31
C ILE A 166 -5.04 26.82 31.86
N GLY A 167 -3.71 26.86 31.91
CA GLY A 167 -2.93 28.05 32.23
C GLY A 167 -2.72 28.93 31.00
N GLY A 168 -2.67 30.25 31.20
CA GLY A 168 -2.46 31.24 30.13
C GLY A 168 -3.74 31.95 29.67
N GLU A 169 -3.68 32.57 28.49
CA GLU A 169 -4.80 33.33 27.92
C GLU A 169 -5.71 32.50 27.03
N ALA A 170 -7.02 32.74 27.14
CA ALA A 170 -8.02 32.05 26.36
C ALA A 170 -7.86 32.28 24.85
N THR A 171 -7.66 31.20 24.09
CA THR A 171 -7.64 31.24 22.63
C THR A 171 -9.00 30.80 22.09
N ALA A 172 -9.69 31.68 21.36
CA ALA A 172 -10.99 31.37 20.77
C ALA A 172 -10.93 30.14 19.85
N GLY A 173 -11.90 29.23 19.97
CA GLY A 173 -11.97 28.00 19.19
C GLY A 173 -11.13 26.83 19.74
N PHE A 174 -10.47 27.00 20.89
CA PHE A 174 -9.62 25.99 21.53
C PHE A 174 -9.86 25.94 23.04
N GLY A 175 -9.71 24.75 23.63
CA GLY A 175 -9.99 24.51 25.05
C GLY A 175 -10.68 23.18 25.31
N PHE A 176 -11.14 22.99 26.55
CA PHE A 176 -11.81 21.76 26.99
C PHE A 176 -13.21 21.62 26.41
N LEU A 177 -13.55 20.38 26.10
CA LEU A 177 -14.79 19.92 25.52
C LEU A 177 -15.24 18.62 26.22
N PRO A 178 -16.56 18.41 26.41
CA PRO A 178 -17.08 17.17 26.98
C PRO A 178 -16.92 15.97 26.02
N GLN A 179 -16.85 16.23 24.72
CA GLN A 179 -16.64 15.23 23.67
C GLN A 179 -15.95 15.89 22.47
N PRO A 180 -15.21 15.16 21.62
CA PRO A 180 -14.48 15.74 20.49
C PRO A 180 -15.41 16.51 19.53
N LEU A 181 -16.63 16.03 19.37
CA LEU A 181 -17.65 16.58 18.47
C LEU A 181 -18.41 17.79 19.02
N TYR A 182 -18.12 18.24 20.24
CA TYR A 182 -18.83 19.36 20.83
C TYR A 182 -18.66 20.62 19.98
N ARG A 183 -19.81 21.23 19.60
CA ARG A 183 -19.89 22.45 18.78
C ARG A 183 -20.24 23.72 19.57
N GLY A 184 -20.45 23.59 20.88
CA GLY A 184 -20.66 24.74 21.76
C GLY A 184 -19.35 25.43 22.14
N ALA A 185 -19.44 26.43 23.02
CA ALA A 185 -18.28 27.19 23.48
C ALA A 185 -17.27 26.31 24.23
N GLU A 186 -15.99 26.44 23.87
CA GLU A 186 -14.89 25.80 24.58
C GLU A 186 -14.77 26.35 26.01
N ARG A 187 -14.26 25.51 26.91
CA ARG A 187 -14.07 25.86 28.31
C ARG A 187 -12.59 25.91 28.65
N TRP A 188 -12.21 26.88 29.47
CA TRP A 188 -10.85 26.99 30.01
C TRP A 188 -10.68 26.31 31.37
N SER A 189 -11.80 25.95 32.00
CA SER A 189 -11.84 25.09 33.17
C SER A 189 -13.04 24.15 33.08
N TYR A 190 -12.85 22.92 33.53
CA TYR A 190 -13.85 21.86 33.49
C TYR A 190 -13.85 21.08 34.81
N ALA A 191 -14.98 21.04 35.50
CA ALA A 191 -15.16 20.23 36.70
C ALA A 191 -15.90 18.93 36.35
N SER A 192 -15.40 17.80 36.83
CA SER A 192 -16.05 16.49 36.71
C SER A 192 -16.23 15.88 38.09
N HIS A 193 -17.34 15.17 38.29
CA HIS A 193 -17.60 14.39 39.51
C HIS A 193 -16.92 13.02 39.47
N ASN A 194 -16.46 12.58 38.30
CA ASN A 194 -15.70 11.36 38.09
C ASN A 194 -14.62 11.65 37.05
N CYS A 195 -13.36 11.77 37.49
CA CYS A 195 -12.24 12.11 36.62
C CYS A 195 -11.57 10.93 35.92
N GLY A 196 -12.12 9.73 36.13
CA GLY A 196 -11.87 8.54 35.35
C GLY A 196 -12.60 8.57 34.01
N VAL A 197 -13.69 9.35 33.91
CA VAL A 197 -14.35 9.62 32.62
C VAL A 197 -13.47 10.58 31.81
N PRO A 198 -13.07 10.20 30.58
CA PRO A 198 -12.26 11.08 29.74
C PRO A 198 -12.92 12.41 29.45
N ILE A 199 -12.11 13.46 29.45
CA ILE A 199 -12.45 14.76 28.86
C ILE A 199 -11.55 15.02 27.66
N TYR A 200 -11.94 15.99 26.82
CA TYR A 200 -11.20 16.27 25.59
C TYR A 200 -10.69 17.70 25.58
N LEU A 201 -9.50 17.90 25.01
CA LEU A 201 -8.93 19.22 24.77
C LEU A 201 -8.71 19.39 23.26
N ARG A 202 -9.33 20.42 22.69
CA ARG A 202 -9.07 20.87 21.33
C ARG A 202 -7.85 21.80 21.35
N THR A 203 -6.75 21.35 20.76
CA THR A 203 -5.48 22.08 20.71
C THR A 203 -5.28 22.71 19.34
N LYS A 204 -4.67 23.89 19.30
CA LYS A 204 -4.20 24.50 18.05
C LYS A 204 -2.91 23.83 17.60
N TYR A 205 -2.79 23.55 16.29
CA TYR A 205 -1.57 23.00 15.72
C TYR A 205 -0.34 23.87 16.08
N GLY A 206 0.72 23.21 16.54
CA GLY A 206 1.97 23.87 16.95
C GLY A 206 1.90 24.67 18.26
N SER A 207 0.83 24.51 19.06
CA SER A 207 0.67 25.20 20.35
C SER A 207 0.76 24.24 21.54
N SER A 208 1.19 24.76 22.70
CA SER A 208 1.28 24.02 23.97
C SER A 208 0.27 24.55 25.00
N TYR A 209 -0.32 23.64 25.76
CA TYR A 209 -1.36 23.95 26.75
C TYR A 209 -0.92 23.44 28.14
N PRO A 210 -0.50 24.33 29.06
CA PRO A 210 -0.23 23.92 30.44
C PRO A 210 -1.57 23.61 31.12
N VAL A 211 -1.77 22.36 31.52
CA VAL A 211 -2.96 21.87 32.19
C VAL A 211 -2.65 21.58 33.65
N THR A 212 -3.54 22.03 34.53
CA THR A 212 -3.51 21.73 35.97
C THR A 212 -4.81 21.04 36.36
N VAL A 213 -4.72 19.98 37.16
CA VAL A 213 -5.86 19.24 37.70
C VAL A 213 -5.83 19.31 39.21
N THR A 214 -6.87 19.91 39.79
CA THR A 214 -7.10 19.90 41.25
C THR A 214 -8.04 18.76 41.57
N ILE A 215 -7.57 17.79 42.35
CA ILE A 215 -8.37 16.67 42.86
C ILE A 215 -9.15 17.15 44.08
N ASP A 216 -10.41 16.72 44.22
CA ASP A 216 -11.25 17.00 45.40
C ASP A 216 -10.88 16.09 46.59
N ASP A 217 -9.58 16.06 46.89
CA ASP A 217 -8.96 15.39 48.02
C ASP A 217 -7.78 16.25 48.48
N PRO A 218 -7.83 16.85 49.69
CA PRO A 218 -6.79 17.76 50.17
C PRO A 218 -5.45 17.07 50.41
N THR A 219 -5.40 15.73 50.44
CA THR A 219 -4.16 14.96 50.58
C THR A 219 -3.44 14.76 49.26
N VAL A 220 -4.12 15.00 48.13
CA VAL A 220 -3.56 14.83 46.79
C VAL A 220 -3.12 16.19 46.22
N PRO A 221 -1.83 16.38 45.92
CA PRO A 221 -1.37 17.62 45.31
C PRO A 221 -1.96 17.80 43.90
N ALA A 222 -2.09 19.06 43.47
CA ALA A 222 -2.51 19.34 42.11
C ALA A 222 -1.53 18.72 41.09
N LEU A 223 -2.10 18.08 40.07
CA LEU A 223 -1.33 17.50 38.97
C LEU A 223 -1.10 18.58 37.91
N SER A 224 0.08 18.62 37.29
CA SER A 224 0.35 19.56 36.20
C SER A 224 1.13 18.89 35.08
N GLU A 225 0.74 19.19 33.84
CA GLU A 225 1.41 18.72 32.63
C GLU A 225 1.26 19.74 31.52
N THR A 226 2.23 19.79 30.59
CA THR A 226 2.10 20.61 29.38
C THR A 226 1.75 19.71 28.21
N ILE A 227 0.56 19.93 27.64
CA ILE A 227 0.08 19.16 26.51
C ILE A 227 0.50 19.86 25.23
N ALA A 228 1.32 19.18 24.43
CA ALA A 228 1.76 19.63 23.12
C ALA A 228 1.77 18.44 22.17
N VAL A 229 0.88 18.46 21.17
CA VAL A 229 0.80 17.37 20.18
C VAL A 229 1.91 17.54 19.16
N LYS A 230 2.74 16.50 18.98
CA LYS A 230 3.70 16.42 17.87
C LYS A 230 3.02 15.81 16.65
N ASP A 231 2.69 16.60 15.63
CA ASP A 231 2.22 16.03 14.36
C ASP A 231 3.41 15.75 13.45
N LEU A 232 3.58 14.48 13.07
CA LEU A 232 4.66 13.96 12.23
C LEU A 232 4.15 13.71 10.81
N LEU A 233 4.77 14.33 9.82
CA LEU A 233 4.49 14.10 8.40
C LEU A 233 5.42 13.02 7.84
N ILE A 234 4.82 11.91 7.41
CA ILE A 234 5.49 10.82 6.72
C ILE A 234 5.11 10.85 5.25
N VAL A 235 6.12 10.83 4.37
CA VAL A 235 5.95 10.84 2.91
C VAL A 235 6.44 9.53 2.32
N GLY A 236 5.63 8.88 1.50
CA GLY A 236 6.00 7.69 0.71
C GLY A 236 6.16 8.00 -0.78
N ILE A 237 7.29 7.62 -1.37
CA ILE A 237 7.50 7.63 -2.82
C ILE A 237 8.14 6.31 -3.25
N GLY A 238 8.04 5.97 -4.53
CA GLY A 238 8.68 4.79 -5.07
C GLY A 238 7.89 4.03 -6.14
N ASP A 239 8.31 2.79 -6.35
CA ASP A 239 7.81 1.86 -7.35
C ASP A 239 6.67 0.97 -6.85
N SER A 240 6.51 -0.21 -7.45
CA SER A 240 5.48 -1.20 -7.14
C SER A 240 5.58 -1.78 -5.73
N PHE A 241 6.79 -1.91 -5.17
CA PHE A 241 6.97 -2.35 -3.79
C PHE A 241 6.59 -1.25 -2.81
N ALA A 242 6.80 0.03 -3.17
CA ALA A 242 6.28 1.17 -2.41
C ALA A 242 4.75 1.30 -2.54
N SER A 243 4.19 1.06 -3.72
CA SER A 243 2.75 1.26 -3.99
C SER A 243 1.87 0.17 -3.40
N GLY A 244 2.39 -1.05 -3.24
CA GLY A 244 1.65 -2.21 -2.73
C GLY A 244 1.05 -3.08 -3.84
N GLU A 245 1.63 -3.08 -5.04
CA GLU A 245 1.15 -3.86 -6.19
C GLU A 245 0.88 -5.35 -5.84
N GLY A 246 -0.10 -5.97 -6.50
CA GLY A 246 -0.63 -7.29 -6.15
C GLY A 246 -1.61 -7.34 -4.97
N ASN A 247 -1.86 -6.23 -4.26
CA ASN A 247 -2.76 -6.15 -3.11
C ASN A 247 -3.82 -5.04 -3.25
N PRO A 248 -4.83 -5.20 -4.12
CA PRO A 248 -5.94 -4.23 -4.18
C PRO A 248 -6.62 -4.12 -2.80
N ASP A 249 -7.22 -2.99 -2.46
CA ASP A 249 -7.94 -2.85 -1.18
C ASP A 249 -9.31 -3.57 -1.24
N VAL A 250 -9.89 -3.69 -2.44
CA VAL A 250 -11.07 -4.52 -2.71
C VAL A 250 -10.74 -5.51 -3.83
N PRO A 251 -10.80 -6.83 -3.59
CA PRO A 251 -10.52 -7.81 -4.64
C PRO A 251 -11.65 -7.86 -5.69
N ALA A 252 -11.33 -8.36 -6.89
CA ALA A 252 -12.33 -8.57 -7.94
C ALA A 252 -13.43 -9.56 -7.49
N LYS A 253 -14.67 -9.33 -7.95
CA LYS A 253 -15.78 -10.25 -7.68
C LYS A 253 -15.82 -11.35 -8.73
N LEU A 254 -15.63 -12.58 -8.27
CA LEU A 254 -15.61 -13.77 -9.12
C LEU A 254 -17.01 -14.33 -9.34
N ASP A 255 -17.26 -14.85 -10.54
CA ASP A 255 -18.53 -15.48 -10.89
C ASP A 255 -18.72 -16.77 -10.10
N ARG A 256 -19.94 -16.98 -9.59
CA ARG A 256 -20.29 -18.15 -8.76
C ARG A 256 -20.48 -19.41 -9.60
N VAL A 257 -20.87 -19.25 -10.87
CA VAL A 257 -21.37 -20.33 -11.73
C VAL A 257 -20.56 -20.44 -13.00
N ASN A 258 -20.22 -19.33 -13.64
CA ASN A 258 -19.57 -19.32 -14.94
C ASN A 258 -18.04 -19.27 -14.80
N GLY A 259 -17.37 -19.56 -15.91
CA GLY A 259 -15.92 -19.52 -15.99
C GLY A 259 -15.46 -19.31 -17.43
N VAL A 260 -14.14 -19.12 -17.59
CA VAL A 260 -13.50 -18.99 -18.91
C VAL A 260 -12.80 -20.30 -19.26
N SER A 261 -12.82 -20.66 -20.54
CA SER A 261 -12.10 -21.83 -21.02
C SER A 261 -10.60 -21.54 -21.06
N PRO A 262 -9.75 -22.34 -20.38
CA PRO A 262 -8.32 -22.08 -20.34
C PRO A 262 -7.67 -22.33 -21.70
N TYR A 263 -6.66 -21.53 -22.04
CA TYR A 263 -5.81 -21.79 -23.19
C TYR A 263 -4.85 -22.95 -22.85
N ILE A 264 -5.26 -24.16 -23.26
CA ILE A 264 -4.54 -25.45 -23.29
C ILE A 264 -3.63 -25.75 -22.09
N GLY A 265 -4.07 -26.68 -21.21
CA GLY A 265 -3.25 -27.48 -20.27
C GLY A 265 -3.25 -27.01 -18.81
N VAL A 266 -3.85 -27.78 -17.90
CA VAL A 266 -3.83 -27.52 -16.43
C VAL A 266 -3.25 -28.78 -15.80
N SER A 267 -1.94 -28.86 -15.52
CA SER A 267 -1.38 -29.90 -14.62
C SER A 267 0.10 -29.67 -14.23
N ALA A 268 0.44 -30.22 -13.07
CA ALA A 268 1.62 -30.05 -12.24
C ALA A 268 2.79 -31.02 -12.52
N THR A 269 3.05 -31.39 -13.78
CA THR A 269 4.18 -32.29 -14.13
C THR A 269 4.86 -31.90 -15.45
N ARG A 270 6.11 -32.37 -15.66
CA ARG A 270 6.95 -32.11 -16.87
C ARG A 270 6.27 -32.45 -18.21
N ALA A 271 5.18 -33.22 -18.20
CA ALA A 271 4.42 -33.60 -19.38
C ALA A 271 3.04 -32.92 -19.32
N ASN A 272 2.93 -31.72 -19.88
CA ASN A 272 1.78 -30.83 -19.85
C ASN A 272 0.63 -31.34 -20.76
N PRO A 273 -0.40 -32.06 -20.28
CA PRO A 273 -1.47 -32.57 -21.13
C PRO A 273 -2.62 -31.56 -21.17
N SER A 274 -3.11 -31.25 -22.36
CA SER A 274 -4.28 -30.39 -22.58
C SER A 274 -5.55 -30.99 -21.96
N TYR A 275 -6.25 -30.24 -21.11
CA TYR A 275 -7.62 -30.60 -20.65
C TYR A 275 -8.66 -29.66 -21.27
N PRO A 276 -9.06 -29.86 -22.55
CA PRO A 276 -9.94 -28.95 -23.28
C PRO A 276 -11.36 -28.82 -22.70
N ASN A 277 -11.71 -29.64 -21.71
CA ASN A 277 -13.03 -29.68 -21.07
C ASN A 277 -13.10 -28.94 -19.72
N LEU A 278 -12.08 -28.18 -19.32
CA LEU A 278 -12.09 -27.43 -18.08
C LEU A 278 -12.49 -25.96 -18.29
N ILE A 279 -12.99 -25.32 -17.24
CA ILE A 279 -13.14 -23.88 -17.11
C ILE A 279 -12.50 -23.42 -15.80
N ILE A 280 -11.97 -22.19 -15.80
CA ILE A 280 -11.38 -21.51 -14.64
C ILE A 280 -12.23 -20.28 -14.25
N PRO A 281 -12.01 -19.63 -13.10
CA PRO A 281 -12.85 -18.52 -12.64
C PRO A 281 -12.87 -17.38 -13.65
N SER A 282 -14.00 -16.68 -13.74
CA SER A 282 -14.13 -15.39 -14.44
C SER A 282 -14.60 -14.32 -13.45
N ARG A 283 -14.52 -13.05 -13.84
CA ARG A 283 -15.29 -12.00 -13.16
C ARG A 283 -16.80 -12.26 -13.31
N GLU A 284 -17.58 -11.77 -12.34
CA GLU A 284 -19.04 -11.89 -12.33
C GLU A 284 -19.65 -11.32 -13.63
N LYS A 285 -20.42 -12.16 -14.33
CA LYS A 285 -21.11 -11.81 -15.58
C LYS A 285 -22.58 -11.47 -15.36
N ARG A 286 -23.12 -10.62 -16.23
CA ARG A 286 -24.56 -10.37 -16.38
C ARG A 286 -25.20 -11.54 -17.15
N THR A 287 -26.53 -11.56 -17.20
CA THR A 287 -27.30 -12.57 -17.94
C THR A 287 -27.03 -12.57 -19.45
N ASP A 288 -26.53 -11.46 -20.00
CA ASP A 288 -26.13 -11.33 -21.41
C ASP A 288 -24.68 -11.81 -21.68
N GLY A 289 -24.00 -12.34 -20.66
CA GLY A 289 -22.62 -12.84 -20.75
C GLY A 289 -21.53 -11.77 -20.61
N ARG A 290 -21.87 -10.48 -20.51
CA ARG A 290 -20.89 -9.40 -20.33
C ARG A 290 -20.48 -9.24 -18.87
N ILE A 291 -19.27 -8.76 -18.61
CA ILE A 291 -18.84 -8.43 -17.24
C ILE A 291 -19.78 -7.41 -16.62
N LYS A 292 -20.19 -7.70 -15.38
CA LYS A 292 -20.97 -6.78 -14.57
C LYS A 292 -20.06 -5.66 -14.07
N ALA A 293 -20.46 -4.42 -14.31
CA ALA A 293 -19.73 -3.25 -13.82
C ALA A 293 -19.58 -3.27 -12.28
N GLY A 294 -18.51 -2.68 -11.75
CA GLY A 294 -18.27 -2.62 -10.30
C GLY A 294 -17.78 -3.94 -9.68
N THR A 295 -17.34 -4.89 -10.50
CA THR A 295 -16.79 -6.19 -10.07
C THR A 295 -15.27 -6.28 -10.22
N ALA A 296 -14.63 -5.21 -10.67
CA ALA A 296 -13.19 -5.14 -10.81
C ALA A 296 -12.54 -5.00 -9.43
N ALA A 297 -11.26 -5.36 -9.33
CA ALA A 297 -10.48 -4.98 -8.19
C ALA A 297 -10.44 -3.45 -8.05
N LYS A 298 -10.28 -2.97 -6.82
CA LYS A 298 -10.15 -1.54 -6.52
C LYS A 298 -8.98 -1.29 -5.60
N TRP A 299 -8.27 -0.24 -5.93
CA TRP A 299 -7.12 0.30 -5.22
C TRP A 299 -7.48 1.65 -4.60
N LEU A 300 -6.72 2.06 -3.59
CA LEU A 300 -6.68 3.46 -3.16
C LEU A 300 -6.43 4.39 -4.35
N ASP A 301 -5.55 3.97 -5.27
CA ASP A 301 -5.40 4.58 -6.59
C ASP A 301 -5.23 3.52 -7.67
N ASP A 302 -6.27 3.33 -8.49
CA ASP A 302 -6.32 2.35 -9.58
C ASP A 302 -5.24 2.63 -10.65
N GLN A 303 -4.90 3.89 -10.94
CA GLN A 303 -3.92 4.22 -11.98
C GLN A 303 -2.47 3.96 -11.52
N CYS A 304 -2.23 3.96 -10.21
CA CYS A 304 -0.92 3.70 -9.61
C CYS A 304 -0.78 2.30 -9.00
N HIS A 305 -1.86 1.52 -8.94
CA HIS A 305 -1.97 0.35 -8.04
C HIS A 305 -1.43 0.71 -6.64
N ARG A 306 -1.87 1.86 -6.10
CA ARG A 306 -1.52 2.29 -4.75
C ARG A 306 -2.50 1.68 -3.78
N SER A 307 -2.01 1.06 -2.72
CA SER A 307 -2.80 0.35 -1.73
C SER A 307 -2.44 0.76 -0.31
N ILE A 308 -3.43 0.74 0.60
CA ILE A 308 -3.17 0.81 2.03
C ILE A 308 -2.41 -0.45 2.52
N TYR A 309 -2.43 -1.52 1.74
CA TYR A 309 -1.62 -2.72 1.93
C TYR A 309 -0.17 -2.56 1.43
N SER A 310 0.34 -1.35 1.22
CA SER A 310 1.77 -1.13 1.04
C SER A 310 2.53 -1.23 2.38
N ALA A 311 3.83 -1.52 2.31
CA ALA A 311 4.68 -1.51 3.50
C ALA A 311 4.78 -0.10 4.10
N GLN A 312 4.86 0.93 3.26
CA GLN A 312 4.93 2.34 3.68
C GLN A 312 3.69 2.77 4.49
N ALA A 313 2.50 2.46 4.00
CA ALA A 313 1.26 2.79 4.69
C ALA A 313 1.14 2.06 6.04
N ARG A 314 1.47 0.77 6.09
CA ARG A 314 1.43 0.01 7.35
C ARG A 314 2.44 0.46 8.38
N THR A 315 3.65 0.85 7.96
CA THR A 315 4.62 1.47 8.86
C THR A 315 4.05 2.75 9.47
N ALA A 316 3.40 3.60 8.66
CA ALA A 316 2.78 4.83 9.16
C ALA A 316 1.60 4.56 10.11
N ILE A 317 0.77 3.55 9.84
CA ILE A 317 -0.31 3.11 10.75
C ILE A 317 0.27 2.67 12.09
N ALA A 318 1.28 1.80 12.09
CA ALA A 318 1.86 1.29 13.33
C ALA A 318 2.55 2.38 14.16
N LEU A 319 3.27 3.31 13.52
CA LEU A 319 3.88 4.47 14.18
C LEU A 319 2.86 5.36 14.91
N ALA A 320 1.60 5.37 14.48
CA ALA A 320 0.54 6.14 15.15
C ALA A 320 0.17 5.58 16.53
N PHE A 321 0.45 4.30 16.78
CA PHE A 321 0.12 3.63 18.04
C PHE A 321 1.33 3.43 18.97
N GLU A 322 2.55 3.69 18.50
CA GLU A 322 3.78 3.59 19.28
C GLU A 322 3.83 4.58 20.46
N GLY A 323 4.58 4.20 21.49
CA GLY A 323 4.85 5.04 22.66
C GLY A 323 3.61 5.49 23.44
N ALA A 324 3.68 6.66 24.05
CA ALA A 324 2.58 7.24 24.85
C ALA A 324 1.49 7.91 23.99
N ARG A 325 1.61 7.87 22.65
CA ARG A 325 0.65 8.48 21.70
C ARG A 325 0.42 9.98 21.94
N HIS A 326 1.48 10.68 22.30
CA HIS A 326 1.54 12.14 22.42
C HIS A 326 1.75 12.82 21.04
N HIS A 327 1.51 12.09 19.96
CA HIS A 327 1.77 12.48 18.58
C HIS A 327 0.63 12.04 17.65
N SER A 328 0.56 12.70 16.49
CA SER A 328 -0.25 12.26 15.35
C SER A 328 0.62 12.01 14.14
N ILE A 329 0.21 11.08 13.30
CA ILE A 329 0.83 10.75 12.02
C ILE A 329 -0.05 11.28 10.90
N THR A 330 0.53 12.14 10.07
CA THR A 330 0.01 12.54 8.76
C THR A 330 0.78 11.77 7.70
N PHE A 331 0.10 10.98 6.86
CA PHE A 331 0.73 10.15 5.85
C PHE A 331 0.28 10.57 4.45
N ILE A 332 1.25 10.91 3.60
CA ILE A 332 1.01 11.08 2.16
C ILE A 332 1.88 10.10 1.38
N SER A 333 1.36 9.58 0.28
CA SER A 333 2.11 8.72 -0.62
C SER A 333 1.78 9.05 -2.06
N TYR A 334 2.83 9.25 -2.84
CA TYR A 334 2.78 9.36 -4.30
C TYR A 334 3.40 8.15 -4.98
N ALA A 335 3.77 7.11 -4.22
CA ALA A 335 4.28 5.85 -4.76
C ALA A 335 3.35 5.31 -5.86
N CYS A 336 3.96 4.77 -6.91
CA CYS A 336 3.23 4.38 -8.09
C CYS A 336 3.92 3.18 -8.73
N SER A 337 3.15 2.13 -8.98
CA SER A 337 3.67 0.94 -9.64
C SER A 337 4.25 1.30 -11.02
N GLY A 338 5.40 0.69 -11.33
CA GLY A 338 6.12 0.91 -12.58
C GLY A 338 7.08 2.09 -12.59
N ALA A 339 7.10 2.88 -11.51
CA ALA A 339 8.02 4.00 -11.42
C ALA A 339 9.50 3.54 -11.45
N GLU A 340 10.31 4.29 -12.17
CA GLU A 340 11.76 4.36 -12.11
C GLU A 340 12.16 5.72 -11.49
N ILE A 341 13.44 5.90 -11.17
CA ILE A 341 13.95 7.22 -10.78
C ILE A 341 13.74 8.21 -11.95
N SER A 342 14.02 7.80 -13.19
CA SER A 342 13.72 8.63 -14.36
C SER A 342 12.21 8.72 -14.62
N ASP A 343 11.57 7.59 -14.91
CA ASP A 343 10.17 7.54 -15.31
C ASP A 343 9.24 7.42 -14.09
N GLY A 344 8.66 8.52 -13.62
CA GLY A 344 7.75 8.53 -12.48
C GLY A 344 8.22 9.43 -11.34
N LEU A 345 9.48 9.34 -10.87
CA LEU A 345 9.96 10.27 -9.84
C LEU A 345 10.28 11.66 -10.40
N PHE A 346 10.99 11.72 -11.54
CA PHE A 346 11.47 12.97 -12.15
C PHE A 346 10.71 13.37 -13.42
N TRP A 347 10.32 12.40 -14.25
CA TRP A 347 9.47 12.62 -15.42
C TRP A 347 8.07 12.01 -15.21
N PRO A 348 7.07 12.47 -15.97
CA PRO A 348 5.73 11.90 -15.91
C PRO A 348 5.71 10.47 -16.45
N GLN A 349 5.17 9.55 -15.65
CA GLN A 349 4.97 8.15 -16.04
C GLN A 349 3.58 7.91 -16.66
N ASP A 350 3.43 6.78 -17.34
CA ASP A 350 2.13 6.30 -17.81
C ASP A 350 1.31 5.65 -16.68
N HIS A 351 0.01 5.46 -16.94
CA HIS A 351 -0.94 4.83 -16.02
C HIS A 351 -0.82 3.31 -16.08
N ARG A 352 -1.07 2.63 -14.95
CA ARG A 352 -1.25 1.17 -14.94
C ARG A 352 -2.59 0.74 -15.53
N GLU A 353 -3.65 1.48 -15.23
CA GLU A 353 -5.00 1.26 -15.74
C GLU A 353 -5.48 2.49 -16.49
N CYS A 354 -6.14 2.30 -17.64
CA CYS A 354 -6.67 3.41 -18.39
C CYS A 354 -7.98 3.88 -17.76
N THR A 355 -8.25 5.19 -17.80
CA THR A 355 -9.53 5.76 -17.40
C THR A 355 -10.24 6.35 -18.60
N VAL A 356 -11.55 6.08 -18.69
CA VAL A 356 -12.45 6.73 -19.65
C VAL A 356 -12.89 8.01 -18.95
N ASP A 357 -12.42 9.17 -19.44
CA ASP A 357 -12.67 10.50 -18.89
C ASP A 357 -12.00 10.80 -17.53
N ASP A 358 -10.91 11.57 -17.58
CA ASP A 358 -10.30 12.12 -16.36
C ASP A 358 -10.39 13.65 -16.31
N SER A 359 -11.27 14.13 -15.42
CA SER A 359 -11.51 15.56 -15.20
C SER A 359 -10.29 16.32 -14.65
N ALA A 360 -9.28 15.63 -14.11
CA ALA A 360 -8.10 16.26 -13.51
C ALA A 360 -6.98 16.62 -14.51
N GLY A 361 -7.11 16.22 -15.78
CA GLY A 361 -6.21 16.62 -16.86
C GLY A 361 -4.73 16.30 -16.59
N GLN A 362 -3.89 17.33 -16.45
CA GLN A 362 -2.42 17.23 -16.39
C GLN A 362 -1.86 16.69 -15.06
N ARG A 363 -2.67 16.65 -13.99
CA ARG A 363 -2.21 16.30 -12.63
C ARG A 363 -1.99 14.81 -12.42
N LEU A 364 -2.52 13.99 -13.31
CA LEU A 364 -2.78 12.59 -13.03
C LEU A 364 -1.53 11.76 -12.78
N HIS A 365 -0.45 12.02 -13.51
CA HIS A 365 0.86 11.39 -13.26
C HIS A 365 1.99 12.39 -13.46
N GLN A 366 1.86 13.57 -12.83
CA GLN A 366 3.03 14.42 -12.63
C GLN A 366 4.12 13.65 -11.86
N PRO A 367 5.40 14.03 -12.01
CA PRO A 367 6.48 13.38 -11.29
C PRO A 367 6.15 13.31 -9.78
N GLN A 368 6.42 12.19 -9.11
CA GLN A 368 6.07 11.99 -7.70
C GLN A 368 6.64 13.11 -6.81
N ILE A 369 7.84 13.59 -7.12
CA ILE A 369 8.46 14.77 -6.46
C ILE A 369 7.56 16.00 -6.58
N SER A 370 6.99 16.25 -7.76
CA SER A 370 6.06 17.35 -7.98
C SER A 370 4.74 17.15 -7.21
N GLY A 371 4.25 15.91 -7.10
CA GLY A 371 3.08 15.57 -6.29
C GLY A 371 3.27 15.90 -4.81
N VAL A 372 4.41 15.51 -4.24
CA VAL A 372 4.77 15.84 -2.85
C VAL A 372 4.83 17.35 -2.63
N ILE A 373 5.48 18.09 -3.53
CA ILE A 373 5.58 19.55 -3.45
C ILE A 373 4.19 20.21 -3.58
N ASP A 374 3.33 19.70 -4.46
CA ASP A 374 1.94 20.18 -4.62
C ASP A 374 1.14 19.98 -3.33
N ALA A 375 1.26 18.82 -2.68
CA ALA A 375 0.61 18.53 -1.41
C ALA A 375 1.09 19.41 -0.25
N LEU A 376 2.34 19.87 -0.29
CA LEU A 376 2.97 20.62 0.82
C LEU A 376 3.05 22.12 0.61
N SER A 377 2.81 22.61 -0.60
CA SER A 377 2.94 24.02 -0.94
C SER A 377 1.69 24.83 -0.58
N GLY A 378 1.89 25.98 0.05
CA GLY A 378 0.81 26.92 0.43
C GLY A 378 0.60 28.10 -0.50
N GLY A 379 1.44 28.22 -1.52
CA GLY A 379 1.56 29.41 -2.37
C GLY A 379 1.52 29.08 -3.86
N ARG A 380 1.97 30.05 -4.68
CA ARG A 380 2.02 29.86 -6.14
C ARG A 380 3.08 28.83 -6.49
N ILE A 381 2.65 27.68 -6.97
CA ILE A 381 3.51 26.63 -7.50
C ILE A 381 3.88 26.98 -8.94
N GLN A 382 5.16 26.79 -9.30
CA GLN A 382 5.64 26.95 -10.67
C GLN A 382 6.45 25.72 -11.09
N TYR A 383 6.36 25.38 -12.37
CA TYR A 383 7.28 24.42 -12.96
C TYR A 383 8.61 25.09 -13.22
N SER A 384 9.69 24.45 -12.80
CA SER A 384 11.06 24.88 -13.06
C SER A 384 11.90 23.69 -13.52
N PRO A 385 12.81 23.89 -14.49
CA PRO A 385 13.78 22.86 -14.84
C PRO A 385 14.62 22.49 -13.61
N PHE A 386 14.76 21.19 -13.36
CA PHE A 386 15.73 20.66 -12.40
C PHE A 386 17.13 20.65 -13.05
N PRO A 387 18.20 21.04 -12.33
CA PRO A 387 19.50 21.30 -12.93
C PRO A 387 20.25 20.04 -13.39
N MET A 388 19.80 18.85 -13.00
CA MET A 388 20.40 17.57 -13.42
C MET A 388 19.58 16.88 -14.50
N THR A 389 20.26 16.09 -15.32
CA THR A 389 19.68 15.30 -16.42
C THR A 389 20.36 13.92 -16.48
N LEU A 390 19.82 13.05 -17.32
CA LEU A 390 20.36 11.72 -17.59
C LEU A 390 21.54 11.79 -18.56
N ASP A 391 22.41 10.78 -18.47
CA ASP A 391 23.50 10.57 -19.41
C ASP A 391 22.97 10.24 -20.82
N ALA A 392 23.67 10.65 -21.89
CA ALA A 392 23.25 10.37 -23.25
C ALA A 392 23.17 8.86 -23.58
N GLN A 393 23.89 8.02 -22.82
CA GLN A 393 23.83 6.56 -22.92
C GLN A 393 22.73 5.94 -22.06
N ASP A 394 22.06 6.71 -21.18
CA ASP A 394 20.97 6.21 -20.36
C ASP A 394 19.81 5.72 -21.25
N ASN A 395 19.17 4.63 -20.84
CA ASN A 395 18.15 3.98 -21.65
C ASN A 395 16.89 4.84 -21.77
N TYR A 396 16.46 5.50 -20.69
CA TYR A 396 15.31 6.40 -20.73
C TYR A 396 15.61 7.63 -21.60
N PHE A 397 16.84 8.15 -21.51
CA PHE A 397 17.25 9.23 -22.41
C PHE A 397 17.18 8.79 -23.88
N ARG A 398 17.77 7.65 -24.23
CA ARG A 398 17.84 7.18 -25.62
C ARG A 398 16.48 6.79 -26.19
N ASN A 399 15.65 6.14 -25.39
CA ASN A 399 14.37 5.58 -25.84
C ASN A 399 13.26 6.62 -25.84
N ASP A 400 13.25 7.55 -24.88
CA ASP A 400 12.13 8.46 -24.69
C ASP A 400 12.54 9.91 -24.97
N ILE A 401 13.47 10.47 -24.19
CA ILE A 401 13.83 11.91 -24.28
C ILE A 401 14.40 12.26 -25.67
N HIS A 402 15.37 11.49 -26.16
CA HIS A 402 16.05 11.76 -27.43
C HIS A 402 15.11 11.65 -28.63
N ARG A 403 14.13 10.73 -28.58
CA ARG A 403 13.09 10.63 -29.61
C ARG A 403 12.23 11.89 -29.62
N VAL A 404 11.84 12.40 -28.45
CA VAL A 404 11.10 13.65 -28.32
C VAL A 404 11.93 14.85 -28.77
N GLU A 405 13.24 14.87 -28.51
CA GLU A 405 14.14 15.93 -28.98
C GLU A 405 14.23 15.98 -30.51
N ILE A 406 14.34 14.82 -31.18
CA ILE A 406 14.47 14.75 -32.66
C ILE A 406 13.14 15.07 -33.35
N LEU A 407 12.04 14.47 -32.89
CA LEU A 407 10.73 14.57 -33.54
C LEU A 407 9.96 15.83 -33.10
N GLY A 408 10.39 16.49 -32.04
CA GLY A 408 9.67 17.57 -31.37
C GLY A 408 8.53 17.04 -30.48
N GLN A 409 8.18 17.81 -29.44
CA GLN A 409 7.22 17.43 -28.39
C GLN A 409 5.96 16.74 -28.93
N ARG A 410 5.25 17.36 -29.88
CA ARG A 410 3.97 16.83 -30.36
C ARG A 410 4.09 15.50 -31.09
N GLN A 411 5.05 15.37 -32.01
CA GLN A 411 5.20 14.16 -32.81
C GLN A 411 5.92 13.06 -32.01
N GLY A 412 6.97 13.41 -31.27
CA GLY A 412 7.69 12.48 -30.40
C GLY A 412 6.78 11.86 -29.36
N ILE A 413 5.93 12.67 -28.70
CA ILE A 413 4.98 12.15 -27.72
C ILE A 413 3.97 11.21 -28.38
N ALA A 414 3.44 11.57 -29.56
CA ALA A 414 2.50 10.72 -30.28
C ALA A 414 3.12 9.37 -30.69
N VAL A 415 4.39 9.37 -31.10
CA VAL A 415 5.14 8.14 -31.43
C VAL A 415 5.33 7.28 -30.19
N LEU A 416 5.75 7.86 -29.06
CA LEU A 416 5.93 7.11 -27.82
C LEU A 416 4.64 6.47 -27.32
N ARG A 417 3.51 7.18 -27.41
CA ARG A 417 2.20 6.62 -27.06
C ARG A 417 1.81 5.44 -27.94
N HIS A 418 2.06 5.56 -29.24
CA HIS A 418 1.77 4.51 -30.19
C HIS A 418 2.65 3.27 -29.96
N ASP A 419 3.96 3.47 -29.78
CA ASP A 419 4.93 2.39 -29.60
C ASP A 419 4.74 1.65 -28.27
N ASN A 420 4.45 2.38 -27.19
CA ASN A 420 4.34 1.82 -25.84
C ASN A 420 2.91 1.38 -25.46
N GLN A 421 1.94 1.53 -26.37
CA GLN A 421 0.52 1.24 -26.14
C GLN A 421 -0.03 1.92 -24.86
N THR A 422 0.39 3.16 -24.63
CA THR A 422 0.05 3.89 -23.41
C THR A 422 -1.45 4.15 -23.35
N CYS A 423 -1.99 4.27 -22.14
CA CYS A 423 -3.30 4.88 -21.96
C CYS A 423 -3.27 6.27 -22.61
N ALA A 424 -4.28 6.65 -23.39
CA ALA A 424 -4.31 7.92 -24.14
C ALA A 424 -4.16 9.21 -23.28
N SER A 425 -3.99 9.04 -21.96
CA SER A 425 -3.84 9.99 -20.87
C SER A 425 -2.41 10.35 -20.49
N TRP A 426 -1.34 9.79 -21.09
CA TRP A 426 0.03 10.25 -20.82
C TRP A 426 0.05 11.77 -20.83
N PRO A 427 0.44 12.47 -19.75
CA PRO A 427 -0.26 13.69 -19.36
C PRO A 427 -0.30 14.66 -20.52
N ALA A 428 -1.51 14.99 -21.01
CA ALA A 428 -1.74 15.57 -22.34
C ALA A 428 -1.06 16.92 -22.60
N SER A 429 -0.37 17.46 -21.60
CA SER A 429 0.38 18.70 -21.57
C SER A 429 1.82 18.59 -21.07
N SER A 430 2.21 17.43 -20.55
CA SER A 430 3.51 17.28 -19.93
C SER A 430 4.57 17.28 -21.02
N THR A 431 5.52 18.18 -20.91
CA THR A 431 6.64 18.27 -21.83
C THR A 431 7.73 17.32 -21.36
N ILE A 432 8.24 16.48 -22.26
CA ILE A 432 9.38 15.62 -21.97
C ILE A 432 10.62 16.30 -22.51
N ASP A 433 11.29 17.01 -21.62
CA ASP A 433 12.50 17.73 -21.95
C ASP A 433 13.72 17.04 -21.35
N ARG A 434 14.90 17.37 -21.87
CA ARG A 434 16.19 16.91 -21.33
C ARG A 434 16.31 17.15 -19.84
N TYR A 435 15.87 18.30 -19.36
CA TYR A 435 15.85 18.62 -17.94
C TYR A 435 14.44 18.38 -17.41
N PRO A 436 14.27 17.58 -16.32
CA PRO A 436 12.95 17.31 -15.80
C PRO A 436 12.34 18.61 -15.28
N LYS A 437 11.08 18.88 -15.66
CA LYS A 437 10.34 20.04 -15.16
C LYS A 437 9.59 19.65 -13.89
N LEU A 438 10.14 20.03 -12.75
CA LEU A 438 9.55 19.76 -11.45
C LEU A 438 8.83 20.99 -10.92
N ARG A 439 7.78 20.77 -10.13
CA ARG A 439 7.17 21.84 -9.34
C ARG A 439 8.17 22.35 -8.30
N ALA A 440 8.12 23.64 -8.02
CA ALA A 440 8.86 24.28 -6.95
C ALA A 440 7.91 25.22 -6.19
N GLY A 441 8.06 25.24 -4.87
CA GLY A 441 7.24 26.02 -3.97
C GLY A 441 7.75 25.92 -2.54
N LYS A 442 7.49 26.94 -1.73
CA LYS A 442 7.84 26.92 -0.30
C LYS A 442 6.91 25.94 0.42
N LEU A 443 7.49 24.93 1.07
CA LEU A 443 6.75 23.96 1.86
C LEU A 443 6.17 24.64 3.11
N GLN A 444 4.93 24.31 3.46
CA GLN A 444 4.24 24.87 4.63
C GLN A 444 4.69 24.23 5.95
N ARG A 445 5.31 23.04 5.88
CA ARG A 445 5.82 22.28 7.01
C ARG A 445 6.94 21.33 6.54
N PRO A 446 7.84 20.89 7.44
CA PRO A 446 8.87 19.91 7.09
C PRO A 446 8.28 18.52 6.89
N ILE A 447 9.03 17.68 6.18
CA ILE A 447 8.84 16.22 6.12
C ILE A 447 9.63 15.61 7.28
N ASP A 448 8.95 14.89 8.17
CA ASP A 448 9.57 14.26 9.34
C ASP A 448 10.17 12.90 9.01
N LEU A 449 9.66 12.19 7.99
CA LEU A 449 10.23 10.94 7.51
C LEU A 449 9.88 10.73 6.02
N LEU A 450 10.88 10.44 5.19
CA LEU A 450 10.70 10.07 3.80
C LEU A 450 10.97 8.57 3.62
N LEU A 451 9.94 7.82 3.22
CA LEU A 451 10.00 6.40 2.91
C LEU A 451 10.17 6.23 1.40
N VAL A 452 11.16 5.45 0.99
CA VAL A 452 11.53 5.26 -0.42
C VAL A 452 11.79 3.79 -0.73
N SER A 453 11.14 3.26 -1.76
CA SER A 453 11.50 1.99 -2.39
C SER A 453 11.54 2.21 -3.90
N ILE A 454 12.73 2.26 -4.50
CA ILE A 454 12.94 2.54 -5.92
C ILE A 454 14.26 1.90 -6.38
N GLY A 455 14.35 1.58 -7.67
CA GLY A 455 15.54 0.99 -8.29
C GLY A 455 15.30 -0.37 -8.95
N GLY A 456 14.29 -1.13 -8.52
CA GLY A 456 13.94 -2.43 -9.11
C GLY A 456 13.55 -2.32 -10.59
N ASN A 457 12.73 -1.33 -10.93
CA ASN A 457 12.35 -1.06 -12.33
C ASN A 457 13.50 -0.45 -13.13
N ASP A 458 14.35 0.40 -12.52
CA ASP A 458 15.52 1.01 -13.17
C ASP A 458 16.47 -0.04 -13.75
N ILE A 459 16.62 -1.19 -13.08
CA ILE A 459 17.43 -2.32 -13.56
C ILE A 459 16.65 -3.28 -14.48
N GLY A 460 15.33 -3.10 -14.63
CA GLY A 460 14.45 -3.95 -15.41
C GLY A 460 14.11 -5.28 -14.75
N PHE A 461 13.96 -5.30 -13.42
CA PHE A 461 13.68 -6.54 -12.66
C PHE A 461 12.36 -7.22 -13.08
N GLY A 462 11.28 -6.47 -13.27
CA GLY A 462 9.99 -7.03 -13.73
C GLY A 462 10.12 -7.81 -15.06
N PRO A 463 10.64 -7.17 -16.13
CA PRO A 463 10.98 -7.84 -17.38
C PRO A 463 11.88 -9.07 -17.25
N LEU A 464 12.86 -9.03 -16.34
CA LEU A 464 13.76 -10.15 -16.08
C LEU A 464 13.02 -11.33 -15.43
N VAL A 465 12.15 -11.06 -14.45
CA VAL A 465 11.29 -12.09 -13.83
C VAL A 465 10.34 -12.68 -14.86
N SER A 466 9.73 -11.87 -15.72
CA SER A 466 8.91 -12.36 -16.83
C SER A 466 9.70 -13.31 -17.73
N LYS A 467 10.96 -13.00 -18.06
CA LYS A 467 11.82 -13.92 -18.82
C LYS A 467 12.06 -15.25 -18.10
N ALA A 468 12.22 -15.22 -16.77
CA ALA A 468 12.52 -16.41 -15.97
C ALA A 468 11.36 -17.41 -15.93
N VAL A 469 10.13 -16.91 -16.02
CA VAL A 469 8.91 -17.72 -15.87
C VAL A 469 8.13 -17.88 -17.16
N MET A 470 8.44 -17.14 -18.22
CA MET A 470 7.80 -17.34 -19.53
C MET A 470 8.53 -18.42 -20.30
N ASN A 471 7.84 -19.53 -20.55
CA ASN A 471 8.37 -20.64 -21.31
C ASN A 471 8.37 -20.32 -22.81
N SER A 472 9.54 -20.14 -23.43
CA SER A 472 9.68 -20.08 -24.89
C SER A 472 9.61 -21.47 -25.56
N GLY A 473 9.47 -22.54 -24.79
CA GLY A 473 9.30 -23.91 -25.26
C GLY A 473 7.83 -24.31 -25.31
N ILE A 474 7.10 -23.80 -26.31
CA ILE A 474 5.86 -24.46 -26.76
C ILE A 474 6.27 -25.89 -27.15
N LEU A 475 5.62 -26.89 -26.56
CA LEU A 475 5.75 -28.28 -26.96
C LEU A 475 5.70 -28.39 -28.50
N PRO A 476 6.47 -29.29 -29.14
CA PRO A 476 6.41 -29.53 -30.58
C PRO A 476 5.12 -30.28 -30.95
N ILE A 477 3.98 -29.66 -30.64
CA ILE A 477 2.68 -30.03 -31.18
C ILE A 477 2.37 -28.93 -32.19
N ASP A 478 2.23 -29.36 -33.44
CA ASP A 478 2.01 -28.58 -34.65
C ASP A 478 0.80 -27.62 -34.51
N LEU A 479 0.98 -26.50 -33.84
CA LEU A 479 -0.03 -25.45 -33.62
C LEU A 479 0.22 -24.23 -34.51
N GLY A 480 0.88 -24.40 -35.65
CA GLY A 480 0.87 -23.42 -36.75
C GLY A 480 1.26 -21.97 -36.42
N PRO A 481 1.09 -21.04 -37.39
CA PRO A 481 1.54 -19.64 -37.31
C PRO A 481 0.81 -18.75 -36.27
N PHE A 482 -0.16 -19.30 -35.54
CA PHE A 482 -0.92 -18.58 -34.52
C PHE A 482 -0.21 -18.52 -33.15
N SER A 483 0.66 -19.48 -32.86
CA SER A 483 1.41 -19.57 -31.60
C SER A 483 2.55 -18.54 -31.50
N ASP A 484 3.31 -18.35 -32.58
CA ASP A 484 4.37 -17.33 -32.68
C ASP A 484 3.83 -15.91 -32.50
N ARG A 485 2.63 -15.64 -33.04
CA ARG A 485 1.97 -14.33 -32.90
C ARG A 485 1.52 -14.09 -31.47
N ALA A 486 0.94 -15.09 -30.79
CA ALA A 486 0.57 -14.97 -29.37
C ALA A 486 1.82 -14.76 -28.49
N LEU A 487 2.88 -15.53 -28.69
CA LEU A 487 4.14 -15.38 -27.96
C LEU A 487 4.75 -13.98 -28.15
N SER A 488 4.75 -13.46 -29.39
CA SER A 488 5.24 -12.11 -29.68
C SER A 488 4.43 -11.00 -29.00
N ILE A 489 3.10 -11.19 -28.87
CA ILE A 489 2.20 -10.28 -28.15
C ILE A 489 2.56 -10.26 -26.66
N TYR A 490 2.78 -11.41 -26.04
CA TYR A 490 3.14 -11.46 -24.62
C TYR A 490 4.56 -10.96 -24.34
N GLN A 491 5.54 -11.29 -25.20
CA GLN A 491 6.90 -10.78 -25.06
C GLN A 491 6.92 -9.24 -25.18
N HIS A 492 6.11 -8.68 -26.09
CA HIS A 492 5.90 -7.22 -26.15
C HIS A 492 5.21 -6.69 -24.89
N ALA A 493 4.17 -7.35 -24.39
CA ALA A 493 3.46 -6.92 -23.18
C ALA A 493 4.37 -6.95 -21.93
N ALA A 494 5.29 -7.91 -21.85
CA ALA A 494 6.21 -8.14 -20.73
C ALA A 494 7.55 -7.40 -20.83
N ASN A 495 7.90 -6.84 -21.99
CA ASN A 495 9.10 -6.02 -22.24
C ASN A 495 10.43 -6.66 -21.80
N VAL A 496 10.61 -7.96 -22.07
CA VAL A 496 11.70 -8.84 -21.59
C VAL A 496 13.11 -8.30 -21.89
N ILE A 497 14.05 -8.45 -20.92
CA ILE A 497 15.48 -8.07 -21.05
C ILE A 497 16.44 -9.22 -20.72
N THR A 498 17.71 -9.08 -21.11
CA THR A 498 18.82 -10.00 -20.78
C THR A 498 19.49 -9.67 -19.44
N ILE A 499 20.25 -10.64 -18.89
CA ILE A 499 21.05 -10.43 -17.66
C ILE A 499 22.10 -9.32 -17.88
N GLY A 500 22.83 -9.35 -19.00
CA GLY A 500 23.82 -8.33 -19.31
C GLY A 500 23.23 -6.92 -19.48
N GLU A 501 21.99 -6.81 -19.97
CA GLU A 501 21.26 -5.53 -19.98
C GLU A 501 20.90 -5.06 -18.56
N ALA A 502 20.48 -5.96 -17.67
CA ALA A 502 20.21 -5.63 -16.27
C ALA A 502 21.48 -5.17 -15.54
N GLU A 503 22.61 -5.86 -15.73
CA GLU A 503 23.92 -5.47 -15.19
C GLU A 503 24.36 -4.09 -15.72
N THR A 504 24.17 -3.83 -17.01
CA THR A 504 24.47 -2.52 -17.61
C THR A 504 23.61 -1.41 -17.01
N ARG A 505 22.33 -1.68 -16.74
CA ARG A 505 21.44 -0.74 -16.06
C ARG A 505 21.86 -0.53 -14.61
N MET A 506 22.26 -1.58 -13.89
CA MET A 506 22.76 -1.52 -12.52
C MET A 506 23.92 -0.54 -12.37
N GLN A 507 24.87 -0.54 -13.31
CA GLN A 507 26.03 0.37 -13.30
C GLN A 507 25.65 1.87 -13.38
N ARG A 508 24.43 2.18 -13.85
CA ARG A 508 23.94 3.57 -13.99
C ARG A 508 23.05 4.00 -12.83
N LEU A 509 22.63 3.06 -11.98
CA LEU A 509 21.69 3.29 -10.89
C LEU A 509 22.20 4.35 -9.91
N ALA A 510 23.49 4.32 -9.56
CA ALA A 510 24.10 5.31 -8.67
C ALA A 510 23.96 6.75 -9.19
N LYS A 511 24.13 6.99 -10.51
CA LYS A 511 23.96 8.32 -11.10
C LYS A 511 22.51 8.81 -10.98
N ARG A 512 21.54 7.92 -11.15
CA ARG A 512 20.12 8.24 -10.97
C ARG A 512 19.83 8.59 -9.50
N PHE A 513 20.40 7.86 -8.55
CA PHE A 513 20.28 8.20 -7.13
C PHE A 513 20.90 9.55 -6.76
N ASN A 514 21.97 9.99 -7.40
CA ASN A 514 22.51 11.35 -7.19
C ASN A 514 21.49 12.43 -7.59
N MET A 515 20.66 12.18 -8.62
CA MET A 515 19.56 13.10 -8.94
C MET A 515 18.55 13.15 -7.80
N LEU A 516 18.14 11.97 -7.30
CA LEU A 516 17.19 11.86 -6.18
C LEU A 516 17.72 12.54 -4.92
N GLU A 517 19.01 12.36 -4.60
CA GLU A 517 19.68 13.04 -3.49
C GLU A 517 19.60 14.56 -3.62
N ALA A 518 19.98 15.10 -4.78
CA ALA A 518 19.87 16.53 -5.04
C ALA A 518 18.43 17.05 -4.94
N ALA A 519 17.43 16.27 -5.36
CA ALA A 519 16.02 16.66 -5.23
C ALA A 519 15.52 16.59 -3.78
N ILE A 520 15.94 15.61 -2.99
CA ILE A 520 15.59 15.54 -1.56
C ILE A 520 16.16 16.76 -0.81
N ALA A 521 17.40 17.15 -1.12
CA ALA A 521 18.01 18.33 -0.51
C ALA A 521 17.35 19.64 -0.98
N ASP A 522 17.20 19.84 -2.30
CA ASP A 522 16.77 21.12 -2.89
C ASP A 522 15.24 21.31 -2.88
N ARG A 523 14.47 20.24 -3.13
CA ARG A 523 13.01 20.32 -3.29
C ARG A 523 12.24 19.97 -2.04
N PHE A 524 12.71 18.98 -1.27
CA PHE A 524 12.06 18.57 -0.02
C PHE A 524 12.60 19.29 1.20
N GLU A 525 13.67 20.08 1.05
CA GLU A 525 14.31 20.86 2.13
C GLU A 525 14.72 19.98 3.33
N MET A 526 14.99 18.69 3.10
CA MET A 526 15.34 17.72 4.16
C MET A 526 16.82 17.85 4.53
N ARG A 527 17.07 18.40 5.72
CA ARG A 527 18.44 18.70 6.20
C ARG A 527 19.11 17.55 6.93
N ASP A 528 18.32 16.71 7.61
CA ASP A 528 18.85 15.51 8.27
C ASP A 528 18.68 14.31 7.33
N PRO A 529 19.77 13.80 6.73
CA PRO A 529 19.69 12.69 5.79
C PRO A 529 19.23 11.38 6.44
N SER A 530 19.38 11.22 7.76
CA SER A 530 18.97 9.99 8.45
C SER A 530 17.46 9.76 8.43
N HIS A 531 16.68 10.82 8.18
CA HIS A 531 15.22 10.82 8.00
C HIS A 531 14.77 10.36 6.61
N VAL A 532 15.70 9.97 5.73
CA VAL A 532 15.40 9.26 4.48
C VAL A 532 15.61 7.78 4.72
N LEU A 533 14.55 6.98 4.55
CA LEU A 533 14.55 5.54 4.77
C LEU A 533 14.36 4.82 3.43
N LEU A 534 15.42 4.17 2.96
CA LEU A 534 15.40 3.25 1.83
C LEU A 534 15.04 1.83 2.28
N THR A 535 14.15 1.16 1.55
CA THR A 535 13.74 -0.21 1.84
C THR A 535 14.37 -1.20 0.85
N ALA A 536 14.93 -2.29 1.35
CA ALA A 536 15.49 -3.36 0.53
C ALA A 536 14.40 -4.19 -0.17
N TYR A 537 14.73 -4.77 -1.33
CA TYR A 537 13.87 -5.74 -2.01
C TYR A 537 14.06 -7.14 -1.41
N PRO A 538 12.97 -7.88 -1.12
CA PRO A 538 13.06 -9.24 -0.61
C PRO A 538 13.52 -10.24 -1.68
N ARG A 539 14.08 -11.36 -1.22
CA ARG A 539 14.35 -12.53 -2.06
C ARG A 539 13.08 -13.34 -2.23
N LEU A 540 12.66 -13.54 -3.46
CA LEU A 540 11.34 -14.11 -3.75
C LEU A 540 11.40 -15.59 -4.11
N THR A 541 12.59 -16.14 -4.37
CA THR A 541 12.74 -17.43 -5.05
C THR A 541 13.40 -18.53 -4.20
N ARG A 542 13.75 -18.20 -2.95
CA ARG A 542 14.45 -19.10 -2.03
C ARG A 542 13.50 -19.67 -0.96
N GLY A 543 13.30 -20.98 -1.01
CA GLY A 543 12.64 -21.73 0.06
C GLY A 543 13.54 -21.94 1.28
N GLU A 544 13.06 -22.72 2.24
CA GLU A 544 13.78 -22.97 3.50
C GLU A 544 15.16 -23.61 3.27
N THR A 545 15.26 -24.55 2.32
CA THR A 545 16.45 -25.37 2.08
C THR A 545 16.99 -25.28 0.65
N SER A 546 16.16 -24.95 -0.33
CA SER A 546 16.53 -24.89 -1.75
C SER A 546 15.85 -23.73 -2.47
N PHE A 547 16.36 -23.38 -3.65
CA PHE A 547 15.65 -22.50 -4.57
C PHE A 547 14.41 -23.19 -5.14
N CYS A 548 13.46 -22.40 -5.64
CA CYS A 548 12.30 -22.90 -6.36
C CYS A 548 12.71 -23.80 -7.54
N GLY A 549 12.11 -24.99 -7.61
CA GLY A 549 12.39 -25.97 -8.67
C GLY A 549 11.59 -25.72 -9.95
N SER A 550 11.93 -26.44 -11.02
CA SER A 550 11.22 -26.34 -12.31
C SER A 550 9.73 -26.68 -12.23
N GLY A 551 8.92 -26.01 -13.07
CA GLY A 551 7.48 -26.29 -13.21
C GLY A 551 6.59 -25.05 -13.20
N ASN A 552 5.27 -25.27 -13.22
CA ASN A 552 4.23 -24.24 -13.34
C ASN A 552 3.36 -24.10 -12.07
N ARG A 553 3.81 -24.61 -10.93
CA ARG A 553 2.99 -24.58 -9.71
C ARG A 553 2.78 -23.14 -9.24
N GLY A 554 1.55 -22.78 -8.86
CA GLY A 554 1.14 -21.39 -8.60
C GLY A 554 1.01 -20.53 -9.86
N MET A 555 1.27 -21.10 -11.04
CA MET A 555 1.27 -20.36 -12.31
C MET A 555 0.46 -21.06 -13.41
N ASN A 556 -0.26 -22.12 -13.06
CA ASN A 556 -1.04 -22.93 -14.00
C ASN A 556 -2.38 -22.31 -14.41
N VAL A 557 -2.61 -21.04 -14.09
CA VAL A 557 -3.60 -20.20 -14.78
C VAL A 557 -3.34 -20.17 -16.30
N SER A 558 -2.09 -20.31 -16.75
CA SER A 558 -1.74 -20.43 -18.16
C SER A 558 -0.53 -21.34 -18.36
N THR A 559 -0.46 -22.03 -19.51
CA THR A 559 0.71 -22.85 -19.86
C THR A 559 1.91 -22.06 -20.34
N PHE A 560 1.77 -20.75 -20.53
CA PHE A 560 2.91 -19.87 -20.81
C PHE A 560 3.86 -19.71 -19.62
N PHE A 561 3.40 -19.99 -18.40
CA PHE A 561 4.17 -19.75 -17.20
C PHE A 561 4.76 -21.05 -16.63
N SER A 562 6.10 -21.17 -16.66
CA SER A 562 6.84 -22.18 -15.93
C SER A 562 8.29 -21.74 -15.68
N ILE A 563 8.87 -22.21 -14.56
CA ILE A 563 10.30 -22.08 -14.30
C ILE A 563 11.04 -23.12 -15.13
N VAL A 564 12.06 -22.69 -15.86
CA VAL A 564 12.95 -23.55 -16.63
C VAL A 564 14.30 -23.67 -15.91
N GLU A 565 14.79 -24.90 -15.72
CA GLU A 565 16.05 -25.21 -15.00
C GLU A 565 17.27 -25.39 -15.92
N HIS A 566 17.21 -24.97 -17.19
CA HIS A 566 18.34 -25.09 -18.09
C HIS A 566 19.38 -23.99 -17.85
N ASP A 567 20.48 -24.35 -17.19
CA ASP A 567 21.66 -23.49 -17.04
C ASP A 567 22.27 -23.16 -18.42
N SER A 568 21.99 -21.95 -18.88
CA SER A 568 22.65 -21.28 -20.00
C SER A 568 23.00 -19.87 -19.53
N PRO A 569 24.09 -19.23 -20.03
CA PRO A 569 24.44 -17.86 -19.67
C PRO A 569 23.32 -16.84 -19.88
N GLU A 570 22.31 -17.15 -20.70
CA GLU A 570 21.20 -16.27 -21.01
C GLU A 570 19.87 -16.62 -20.30
N THR A 571 19.82 -17.75 -19.58
CA THR A 571 18.63 -18.20 -18.84
C THR A 571 18.58 -17.54 -17.47
N VAL A 572 17.45 -16.92 -17.15
CA VAL A 572 17.18 -16.43 -15.79
C VAL A 572 16.64 -17.58 -14.96
N THR A 573 17.41 -18.06 -13.99
CA THR A 573 17.00 -19.04 -12.99
C THR A 573 16.57 -18.34 -11.69
N PRO A 574 15.82 -19.01 -10.81
CA PRO A 574 15.59 -18.56 -9.43
C PRO A 574 16.85 -18.06 -8.71
N ARG A 575 17.95 -18.83 -8.81
CA ARG A 575 19.24 -18.46 -8.21
C ARG A 575 19.77 -17.14 -8.76
N THR A 576 19.80 -16.97 -10.08
CA THR A 576 20.31 -15.74 -10.71
C THR A 576 19.42 -14.54 -10.42
N ALA A 577 18.11 -14.74 -10.29
CA ALA A 577 17.18 -13.68 -9.91
C ALA A 577 17.47 -13.16 -8.49
N ASP A 578 17.65 -14.06 -7.52
CA ASP A 578 18.03 -13.69 -6.14
C ASP A 578 19.42 -13.03 -6.09
N GLN A 579 20.39 -13.48 -6.91
CA GLN A 579 21.71 -12.84 -7.02
C GLN A 579 21.60 -11.39 -7.50
N ILE A 580 20.76 -11.12 -8.51
CA ILE A 580 20.52 -9.76 -9.00
C ILE A 580 19.84 -8.89 -7.94
N VAL A 581 18.92 -9.46 -7.14
CA VAL A 581 18.32 -8.76 -5.98
C VAL A 581 19.38 -8.43 -4.92
N ASP A 582 20.30 -9.34 -4.64
CA ASP A 582 21.41 -9.10 -3.71
C ASP A 582 22.32 -7.96 -4.20
N GLU A 583 22.70 -7.98 -5.48
CA GLU A 583 23.49 -6.90 -6.08
C GLU A 583 22.75 -5.55 -6.08
N LEU A 584 21.43 -5.56 -6.35
CA LEU A 584 20.60 -4.37 -6.25
C LEU A 584 20.61 -3.81 -4.83
N ASN A 585 20.34 -4.65 -3.84
CA ASN A 585 20.33 -4.26 -2.44
C ASN A 585 21.70 -3.78 -1.95
N ASP A 586 22.79 -4.38 -2.42
CA ASP A 586 24.15 -3.93 -2.11
C ASP A 586 24.44 -2.54 -2.69
N ASN A 587 24.00 -2.26 -3.92
CA ASN A 587 24.09 -0.93 -4.53
C ASN A 587 23.26 0.10 -3.76
N ILE A 588 22.00 -0.21 -3.46
CA ILE A 588 21.10 0.68 -2.69
C ILE A 588 21.65 0.92 -1.27
N ARG A 589 22.19 -0.11 -0.61
CA ARG A 589 22.86 0.02 0.69
C ARG A 589 24.09 0.92 0.59
N GLY A 590 24.87 0.81 -0.49
CA GLY A 590 25.99 1.69 -0.78
C GLY A 590 25.56 3.15 -0.92
N VAL A 591 24.50 3.41 -1.69
CA VAL A 591 23.87 4.74 -1.83
C VAL A 591 23.39 5.27 -0.47
N ALA A 592 22.70 4.44 0.33
CA ALA A 592 22.22 4.84 1.65
C ALA A 592 23.38 5.29 2.55
N ARG A 593 24.44 4.47 2.63
CA ARG A 593 25.64 4.77 3.42
C ARG A 593 26.36 6.03 2.94
N HIS A 594 26.46 6.23 1.63
CA HIS A 594 27.12 7.40 1.06
C HIS A 594 26.40 8.70 1.43
N ASN A 595 25.06 8.69 1.38
CA ASN A 595 24.24 9.87 1.62
C ASN A 595 23.83 10.04 3.09
N GLY A 596 24.22 9.13 3.99
CA GLY A 596 23.78 9.15 5.39
C GLY A 596 22.31 8.79 5.59
N TRP A 597 21.69 8.13 4.61
CA TRP A 597 20.31 7.65 4.69
C TRP A 597 20.21 6.35 5.47
N THR A 598 19.02 6.10 6.01
CA THR A 598 18.70 4.87 6.71
C THR A 598 18.31 3.77 5.71
N PHE A 599 18.76 2.54 5.96
CA PHE A 599 18.43 1.37 5.13
C PHE A 599 17.75 0.28 5.97
N ALA A 600 16.59 -0.21 5.50
CA ALA A 600 15.84 -1.29 6.13
C ALA A 600 15.95 -2.57 5.30
N ASP A 601 16.67 -3.57 5.82
CA ASP A 601 16.91 -4.87 5.18
C ASP A 601 16.69 -6.09 6.07
N ASP A 602 16.25 -5.91 7.33
CA ASP A 602 15.99 -6.99 8.29
C ASP A 602 14.98 -8.04 7.77
N HIS A 603 14.11 -7.69 6.83
CA HIS A 603 13.14 -8.60 6.23
C HIS A 603 13.73 -9.47 5.12
N VAL A 604 14.80 -9.07 4.43
CA VAL A 604 15.29 -9.75 3.22
C VAL A 604 15.59 -11.23 3.48
N GLY A 605 16.28 -11.53 4.58
CA GLY A 605 16.57 -12.90 4.99
C GLY A 605 15.36 -13.66 5.52
N LYS A 606 14.35 -12.97 6.05
CA LYS A 606 13.13 -13.59 6.62
C LYS A 606 12.20 -14.13 5.54
N PHE A 607 12.31 -13.67 4.29
CA PHE A 607 11.54 -14.21 3.17
C PHE A 607 11.98 -15.63 2.77
N ALA A 608 13.15 -16.10 3.23
CA ALA A 608 13.56 -17.48 3.00
C ALA A 608 12.58 -18.46 3.67
N GLY A 609 12.00 -19.38 2.90
CA GLY A 609 10.92 -20.26 3.37
C GLY A 609 9.51 -19.67 3.26
N HIS A 610 9.41 -18.47 2.69
CA HIS A 610 8.17 -17.77 2.38
C HIS A 610 8.14 -17.28 0.91
N SER A 611 8.91 -17.91 0.04
CA SER A 611 9.00 -17.65 -1.39
C SER A 611 7.70 -17.95 -2.13
N PHE A 612 7.62 -17.58 -3.42
CA PHE A 612 6.44 -17.91 -4.23
C PHE A 612 6.25 -19.41 -4.46
N CYS A 613 7.26 -20.25 -4.14
CA CYS A 613 7.22 -21.72 -4.20
C CYS A 613 7.10 -22.38 -2.80
N ASP A 614 6.90 -21.64 -1.71
CA ASP A 614 6.68 -22.21 -0.36
C ASP A 614 5.20 -22.27 -0.02
N PHE A 615 4.68 -23.45 0.32
CA PHE A 615 3.25 -23.70 0.52
C PHE A 615 3.03 -24.50 1.82
N GLY A 616 1.88 -24.28 2.47
CA GLY A 616 1.46 -25.03 3.67
C GLY A 616 1.22 -26.53 3.42
N ASP A 617 1.01 -27.31 4.49
CA ASP A 617 0.70 -28.75 4.36
C ASP A 617 -0.71 -28.95 3.80
N GLU A 618 -0.82 -29.59 2.63
CA GLU A 618 -2.06 -29.83 1.87
C GLU A 618 -3.09 -30.72 2.61
N ARG A 619 -2.73 -31.29 3.78
CA ARG A 619 -3.53 -32.28 4.54
C ARG A 619 -4.33 -31.72 5.72
N GLY A 620 -4.40 -30.40 5.90
CA GLY A 620 -5.33 -29.77 6.85
C GLY A 620 -6.81 -30.05 6.51
N PRO A 621 -7.76 -29.85 7.44
CA PRO A 621 -9.19 -30.06 7.18
C PRO A 621 -9.64 -29.07 6.10
N VAL A 622 -9.72 -29.55 4.85
CA VAL A 622 -9.86 -28.73 3.63
C VAL A 622 -8.65 -27.79 3.47
N GLY A 623 -7.49 -28.36 3.09
CA GLY A 623 -6.22 -27.63 2.90
C GLY A 623 -6.45 -26.23 2.34
N ASP A 624 -6.09 -25.23 3.14
CA ASP A 624 -6.42 -23.81 2.98
C ASP A 624 -6.45 -23.42 1.50
N ALA A 625 -7.63 -23.07 0.97
CA ALA A 625 -7.85 -22.71 -0.45
C ALA A 625 -6.80 -21.72 -0.99
N ILE A 626 -6.39 -20.83 -0.09
CA ILE A 626 -5.41 -19.78 -0.26
C ILE A 626 -3.95 -20.30 -0.41
N GLU A 627 -3.68 -21.49 0.11
CA GLU A 627 -2.45 -22.25 -0.02
C GLU A 627 -2.44 -23.18 -1.25
N SER A 628 -3.45 -23.12 -2.13
CA SER A 628 -3.48 -23.97 -3.33
C SER A 628 -2.39 -23.60 -4.35
N TRP A 629 -1.77 -24.64 -4.92
CA TRP A 629 -0.90 -24.54 -6.09
C TRP A 629 -1.64 -24.45 -7.41
N ASP A 630 -2.87 -24.93 -7.44
CA ASP A 630 -3.68 -25.04 -8.65
C ASP A 630 -4.73 -23.94 -8.69
N ILE A 631 -4.91 -23.37 -9.89
CA ILE A 631 -6.06 -22.52 -10.17
C ILE A 631 -7.35 -23.35 -9.98
N PRO A 632 -8.37 -22.84 -9.26
CA PRO A 632 -9.66 -23.51 -9.18
C PRO A 632 -10.20 -23.78 -10.56
N HIS A 633 -10.78 -24.96 -10.78
CA HIS A 633 -11.31 -25.32 -12.09
C HIS A 633 -12.46 -26.31 -11.96
N LYS A 634 -13.29 -26.39 -12.99
CA LYS A 634 -14.36 -27.40 -13.09
C LYS A 634 -14.58 -27.85 -14.52
N LYS A 635 -15.27 -28.97 -14.72
CA LYS A 635 -15.61 -29.47 -16.05
C LYS A 635 -16.70 -28.64 -16.70
N ARG A 636 -16.55 -28.35 -17.99
CA ARG A 636 -17.49 -27.58 -18.82
C ARG A 636 -18.85 -28.28 -18.95
N SER A 637 -18.87 -29.61 -19.04
CA SER A 637 -20.10 -30.42 -19.17
C SER A 637 -21.00 -30.38 -17.95
N ASP A 638 -20.43 -30.01 -16.80
CA ASP A 638 -21.10 -30.11 -15.53
C ASP A 638 -21.58 -28.71 -15.15
N GLY A 639 -22.66 -28.24 -15.78
CA GLY A 639 -23.27 -26.92 -15.51
C GLY A 639 -23.60 -26.64 -14.04
N GLN A 640 -23.50 -27.66 -13.18
CA GLN A 640 -23.60 -27.61 -11.71
C GLN A 640 -22.40 -28.26 -10.96
N ALA A 641 -21.27 -28.60 -11.62
CA ALA A 641 -20.12 -29.20 -10.94
C ALA A 641 -19.56 -28.28 -9.86
N ASN A 642 -19.20 -28.92 -8.76
CA ASN A 642 -18.37 -28.34 -7.73
C ASN A 642 -17.01 -27.95 -8.31
N TRP A 643 -16.54 -26.77 -7.95
CA TRP A 643 -15.16 -26.37 -8.17
C TRP A 643 -14.22 -27.40 -7.56
N GLN A 644 -13.21 -27.82 -8.33
CA GLN A 644 -12.07 -28.55 -7.80
C GLN A 644 -11.12 -27.56 -7.13
N VAL A 645 -10.30 -28.08 -6.21
CA VAL A 645 -9.46 -27.29 -5.29
C VAL A 645 -10.29 -26.55 -4.23
N PHE A 646 -11.05 -25.52 -4.62
CA PHE A 646 -11.98 -24.79 -3.75
C PHE A 646 -12.96 -23.94 -4.56
N ASN A 647 -14.04 -23.45 -3.93
CA ASN A 647 -14.94 -22.50 -4.58
C ASN A 647 -14.36 -21.07 -4.52
N PRO A 648 -13.94 -20.47 -5.65
CA PRO A 648 -13.28 -19.18 -5.69
C PRO A 648 -14.18 -18.01 -5.25
N SER A 649 -15.50 -18.16 -5.34
CA SER A 649 -16.46 -17.10 -5.02
C SER A 649 -16.86 -17.07 -3.54
N THR A 650 -16.69 -18.18 -2.81
CA THR A 650 -17.14 -18.31 -1.41
C THR A 650 -16.02 -18.70 -0.44
N ALA A 651 -14.94 -19.29 -0.93
CA ALA A 651 -13.84 -19.82 -0.12
C ALA A 651 -12.47 -19.24 -0.49
N PHE A 652 -12.43 -18.11 -1.21
CA PHE A 652 -11.18 -17.39 -1.47
C PHE A 652 -11.00 -16.27 -0.43
N TYR A 653 -9.90 -16.33 0.33
CA TYR A 653 -9.57 -15.41 1.41
C TYR A 653 -8.28 -14.64 1.09
N PRO A 654 -8.28 -13.74 0.10
CA PRO A 654 -7.05 -13.24 -0.52
C PRO A 654 -5.98 -12.66 0.42
N TYR A 655 -6.35 -12.16 1.59
CA TYR A 655 -5.46 -11.47 2.53
C TYR A 655 -5.17 -12.23 3.82
N GLU A 656 -5.75 -13.43 4.00
CA GLU A 656 -5.45 -14.26 5.16
C GLU A 656 -3.99 -14.70 5.16
N SER A 657 -3.43 -14.95 6.35
CA SER A 657 -2.03 -15.31 6.53
C SER A 657 -1.70 -16.63 5.83
N ARG A 658 -0.50 -16.69 5.25
CA ARG A 658 -0.03 -17.78 4.39
C ARG A 658 1.40 -18.17 4.74
N LYS A 659 1.81 -19.38 4.35
CA LYS A 659 3.23 -19.73 4.27
C LYS A 659 3.93 -18.88 3.21
N ARG A 660 3.37 -18.67 2.02
CA ARG A 660 3.99 -17.72 1.07
C ARG A 660 3.74 -16.27 1.45
N TRP A 661 4.78 -15.46 1.33
CA TRP A 661 4.68 -13.99 1.42
C TRP A 661 4.71 -13.32 0.05
N VAL A 662 4.53 -14.09 -1.03
CA VAL A 662 4.63 -13.62 -2.41
C VAL A 662 3.36 -14.02 -3.18
N ARG A 663 2.84 -13.11 -4.00
CA ARG A 663 1.71 -13.36 -4.91
C ARG A 663 2.17 -14.21 -6.09
N THR A 664 1.41 -15.24 -6.40
CA THR A 664 1.62 -16.06 -7.60
C THR A 664 0.83 -15.52 -8.79
N PHE A 665 1.02 -16.09 -9.98
CA PHE A 665 0.22 -15.74 -11.16
C PHE A 665 -1.26 -16.15 -10.99
N ASN A 666 -1.50 -17.28 -10.31
CA ASN A 666 -2.86 -17.70 -9.95
C ASN A 666 -3.53 -16.70 -9.00
N ASP A 667 -2.78 -16.22 -8.00
CA ASP A 667 -3.28 -15.19 -7.08
C ASP A 667 -3.62 -13.90 -7.83
N ALA A 668 -2.68 -13.39 -8.64
CA ALA A 668 -2.85 -12.15 -9.39
C ALA A 668 -4.07 -12.23 -10.32
N TYR A 669 -4.27 -13.35 -10.99
CA TYR A 669 -5.45 -13.59 -11.82
C TYR A 669 -6.76 -13.49 -11.02
N MET A 670 -6.87 -14.23 -9.90
CA MET A 670 -8.10 -14.25 -9.10
C MET A 670 -8.37 -12.92 -8.38
N LEU A 671 -7.32 -12.22 -7.98
CA LEU A 671 -7.40 -10.94 -7.24
C LEU A 671 -7.77 -9.78 -8.14
N SER A 672 -7.07 -9.63 -9.27
CA SER A 672 -7.07 -8.38 -10.05
C SER A 672 -7.92 -8.45 -11.31
N PHE A 673 -7.86 -9.56 -12.06
CA PHE A 673 -8.35 -9.63 -13.44
C PHE A 673 -7.87 -8.43 -14.30
N TYR A 674 -6.60 -8.06 -14.13
CA TYR A 674 -6.00 -6.86 -14.72
C TYR A 674 -5.91 -6.91 -16.25
N PHE A 675 -5.99 -5.76 -16.92
CA PHE A 675 -5.68 -5.65 -18.35
C PHE A 675 -4.90 -4.36 -18.62
N LYS A 676 -3.67 -4.49 -19.11
CA LYS A 676 -2.88 -3.34 -19.53
C LYS A 676 -3.55 -2.65 -20.72
N GLY A 677 -3.67 -1.33 -20.68
CA GLY A 677 -4.19 -0.54 -21.80
C GLY A 677 -5.71 -0.54 -21.96
N ALA A 678 -6.47 -1.15 -21.04
CA ALA A 678 -7.92 -1.13 -21.03
C ALA A 678 -8.47 -0.41 -19.79
N ALA A 679 -9.68 0.13 -19.90
CA ALA A 679 -10.36 0.69 -18.75
C ALA A 679 -11.02 -0.39 -17.88
N ILE A 680 -10.99 -0.18 -16.57
CA ILE A 680 -11.40 -1.11 -15.49
C ILE A 680 -12.79 -1.77 -15.70
N ASN A 681 -13.69 -1.05 -16.37
CA ASN A 681 -15.08 -1.45 -16.59
C ASN A 681 -15.45 -1.59 -18.07
N GLU A 682 -14.51 -1.38 -19.00
CA GLU A 682 -14.76 -1.72 -20.40
C GLU A 682 -14.64 -3.22 -20.59
N PRO A 683 -15.44 -3.84 -21.48
CA PRO A 683 -15.22 -5.21 -21.87
C PRO A 683 -13.87 -5.26 -22.60
N ALA A 684 -12.80 -5.55 -21.87
CA ALA A 684 -11.52 -5.88 -22.46
C ALA A 684 -11.77 -7.04 -23.44
N LYS A 685 -11.18 -6.93 -24.63
CA LYS A 685 -11.09 -7.94 -25.72
C LYS A 685 -11.70 -9.31 -25.38
N ASP A 686 -12.60 -9.79 -26.25
CA ASP A 686 -13.31 -11.10 -26.18
C ASP A 686 -12.81 -12.03 -25.06
N GLU A 687 -13.49 -11.96 -23.91
CA GLU A 687 -13.04 -12.60 -22.69
C GLU A 687 -13.03 -14.12 -22.76
N ASP A 688 -13.86 -14.67 -23.65
CA ASP A 688 -13.98 -16.10 -23.91
C ASP A 688 -12.80 -16.62 -24.72
N PHE A 689 -11.97 -15.71 -25.27
CA PHE A 689 -10.74 -16.07 -25.95
C PHE A 689 -9.58 -16.20 -24.96
N GLY A 690 -9.22 -17.45 -24.66
CA GLY A 690 -8.18 -17.81 -23.69
C GLY A 690 -6.78 -17.24 -23.96
N VAL A 691 -6.51 -16.69 -25.15
CA VAL A 691 -5.22 -16.02 -25.45
C VAL A 691 -4.99 -14.78 -24.56
N TRP A 692 -6.00 -14.22 -23.90
CA TRP A 692 -5.75 -13.06 -23.02
C TRP A 692 -5.60 -13.44 -21.55
N GLN A 693 -5.65 -14.75 -21.24
CA GLN A 693 -5.59 -15.29 -19.88
C GLN A 693 -4.25 -15.01 -19.18
N ALA A 694 -3.13 -15.12 -19.91
CA ALA A 694 -1.81 -14.80 -19.37
C ALA A 694 -1.68 -13.32 -19.01
N GLU A 695 -2.16 -12.41 -19.87
CA GLU A 695 -2.12 -10.96 -19.60
C GLU A 695 -2.89 -10.59 -18.31
N ARG A 696 -4.02 -11.26 -18.06
CA ARG A 696 -4.82 -11.08 -16.83
C ARG A 696 -4.08 -11.39 -15.54
N SER A 697 -3.01 -12.17 -15.65
CA SER A 697 -2.21 -12.63 -14.52
C SER A 697 -0.99 -11.75 -14.28
N LEU A 698 -0.74 -10.72 -15.11
CA LEU A 698 0.45 -9.85 -15.02
C LEU A 698 0.29 -8.67 -14.06
N GLY A 699 -0.92 -8.44 -13.53
CA GLY A 699 -1.22 -7.38 -12.56
C GLY A 699 -0.79 -7.74 -11.13
N GLY A 700 0.51 -7.72 -10.85
CA GLY A 700 1.08 -7.96 -9.52
C GLY A 700 1.50 -9.38 -9.13
N PRO A 701 1.72 -10.37 -10.03
CA PRO A 701 2.41 -11.59 -9.64
C PRO A 701 3.85 -11.26 -9.21
N MET A 702 4.46 -12.13 -8.41
CA MET A 702 5.81 -11.98 -7.88
C MET A 702 6.03 -10.72 -7.03
N HIS A 703 4.96 -10.07 -6.56
CA HIS A 703 5.04 -9.02 -5.55
C HIS A 703 4.75 -9.59 -4.17
N PRO A 704 5.19 -8.94 -3.07
CA PRO A 704 4.84 -9.37 -1.74
C PRO A 704 3.31 -9.43 -1.56
N SER A 705 2.81 -10.44 -0.87
CA SER A 705 1.43 -10.47 -0.40
C SER A 705 1.22 -9.40 0.67
N ALA A 706 -0.02 -9.23 1.12
CA ALA A 706 -0.34 -8.30 2.19
C ALA A 706 0.45 -8.61 3.48
N GLN A 707 0.58 -9.90 3.82
CA GLN A 707 1.45 -10.39 4.89
C GLN A 707 2.94 -10.11 4.61
N GLY A 708 3.41 -10.31 3.37
CA GLY A 708 4.77 -9.98 2.98
C GLY A 708 5.10 -8.50 3.14
N HIS A 709 4.21 -7.61 2.72
CA HIS A 709 4.34 -6.17 2.97
C HIS A 709 4.34 -5.82 4.46
N ALA A 710 3.58 -6.55 5.29
CA ALA A 710 3.59 -6.34 6.74
C ALA A 710 4.95 -6.72 7.37
N HIS A 711 5.60 -7.80 6.91
CA HIS A 711 6.96 -8.14 7.35
C HIS A 711 8.03 -7.17 6.86
N ILE A 712 7.87 -6.58 5.67
CA ILE A 712 8.71 -5.46 5.21
C ILE A 712 8.48 -4.24 6.12
N ALA A 713 7.22 -3.96 6.47
CA ALA A 713 6.84 -2.85 7.32
C ALA A 713 7.38 -2.99 8.77
N ASP A 714 7.54 -4.20 9.31
CA ASP A 714 8.22 -4.42 10.60
C ASP A 714 9.68 -3.93 10.56
N ALA A 715 10.41 -4.24 9.49
CA ALA A 715 11.79 -3.81 9.29
C ALA A 715 11.89 -2.28 9.16
N MET A 716 10.94 -1.68 8.43
CA MET A 716 10.83 -0.23 8.28
C MET A 716 10.44 0.46 9.61
N LEU A 717 9.48 -0.09 10.35
CA LEU A 717 9.00 0.43 11.64
C LEU A 717 10.14 0.51 12.65
N LYS A 718 10.93 -0.56 12.78
CA LYS A 718 12.09 -0.60 13.68
C LYS A 718 13.07 0.54 13.41
N LYS A 719 13.29 0.89 12.14
CA LYS A 719 14.16 2.00 11.75
C LYS A 719 13.48 3.36 11.98
N ALA A 720 12.23 3.48 11.57
CA ALA A 720 11.44 4.71 11.67
C ALA A 720 11.21 5.15 13.13
N ASP A 721 10.89 4.22 14.03
CA ASP A 721 10.76 4.46 15.46
C ASP A 721 12.06 5.02 16.05
N GLY A 722 13.19 4.38 15.69
CA GLY A 722 14.53 4.84 16.04
C GLY A 722 14.90 6.22 15.49
N ILE A 723 14.28 6.69 14.40
CA ILE A 723 14.50 8.05 13.87
C ILE A 723 13.60 9.06 14.60
N LEU A 724 12.32 8.73 14.76
CA LEU A 724 11.30 9.69 15.16
C LEU A 724 11.18 9.89 16.69
N PHE A 725 11.53 8.86 17.47
CA PHE A 725 11.25 8.81 18.91
C PHE A 725 12.48 8.57 19.80
N SER A 726 13.63 8.17 19.24
CA SER A 726 14.84 7.85 20.04
C SER A 726 15.54 9.05 20.70
N GLN A 727 15.20 10.29 20.32
CA GLN A 727 15.79 11.49 20.94
C GLN A 727 15.11 11.96 22.24
N GLY A 728 14.34 11.12 22.94
CA GLY A 728 13.60 11.61 24.11
C GLY A 728 13.04 10.62 25.13
N GLN A 729 13.38 9.33 25.11
CA GLN A 729 12.94 8.42 26.18
C GLN A 729 14.10 8.21 27.18
N PRO A 730 14.01 8.73 28.42
CA PRO A 730 14.70 8.08 29.52
C PRO A 730 14.20 6.64 29.55
N VAL A 731 15.10 5.67 29.68
CA VAL A 731 14.75 4.31 30.05
C VAL A 731 13.93 4.37 31.33
N VAL A 732 12.61 4.31 31.22
CA VAL A 732 11.75 4.05 32.38
C VAL A 732 11.96 2.58 32.67
N GLY A 733 12.98 2.30 33.48
CA GLY A 733 13.10 1.02 34.14
C GLY A 733 11.78 0.70 34.84
N SER A 734 11.31 -0.53 34.64
CA SER A 734 10.28 -1.21 35.42
C SER A 734 9.90 -0.50 36.72
N ARG A 735 8.70 0.11 36.77
CA ARG A 735 8.04 0.58 37.99
C ARG A 735 6.52 0.46 37.92
#